data_AF-A0A2W7IU06-F1
#
_entry.id   AF-A0A2W7IU06-F1
#
_cell.length_a   1.000
_cell.length_b   1.000
_cell.length_c   1.000
_cell.angle_alpha   90.00
_cell.angle_beta   90.00
_cell.angle_gamma   90.00
#
_symmetry.space_group_name_H-M   'P 1'
#
loop_
_entity.id
_entity.type
_entity.pdbx_description
1 polymer ?
#
loop_
_entity_poly.entity_id
_entity_poly.type
_entity_poly.pdbx_seq_one_letter_code
_entity_poly.pdbx_strand_id
1 'polypeptide(L)'
;MQSQSNEVTVIKQLLREYADSSVRLGTQQDDCLLWGFTTLLAFQTHNLDEGQTLHRPVELPQITGQFIAQLNEKGFNTRLLTRLEPPRIHILEHLVYVARRCKLNPTELTSILDWIMRQLSIETQGSITPKEIASIMTSLLDVKQGQTLLDPAMGSGAFLQAVKAQGIFNGHFVGIEKNEKIAFIASLYAYIQNHEEATIKLGGAFYHLQEQGLLFDYVISNPPVYRIPKPQALHQFRETLEHRQISSEMSLNFVQLGLQKLSRSGRAAFLVHMGTLFSATEIKVREEWIKAGLIKTVISLPDKLLPHTSNKCAILIFSKETSKNKNVTLVKADDLSNTNSNGQNTLQDNALDIIIRRSSNKEKTYNNAIVTIDEIVKANYSLYPDHYVLKPINEVAEKISKKWVPIEQLAIAIQGTRNLGRLQGGESEVIVGKSVRQMYKNDPYLEKKDFSSFAENIIRTEPYDLLIQRIGDNPAVHMVLPEQSGMIVDQTVFIVRFYEIKPGFINFVAEFLNSDRGANHIASFCHNVTVQTLTKKVVHSITIPIADDSMQSLLMEIAHAEKSLSQEKLKANALKVKIFEGLGYEKIENDFDSIRFSLNTLENALKNKDKISYKVSNQYPYPIAFAYRNMYADREWSAIYENQMKFGELILSFMVSVSLGLLNHHQKPHHLNLSGLASDLSEALKGGISPGHWQKLLHSSCLILREIPDCPLSTQLAASWFKGRGNKLSEFGRETISALISKLNDKKHWRGPKGSHASKDAVTAHQEHIDRALLDIEFFSKWDFFINDKLDYSSNSEMFTCSASLLRGDHPCFEQVDIVSNTPLSVGDIYCKIGDHIISLSPFLLSTFSPSTQRTEIFSLDKKSKAGEYIMKSFDSGQTIHIPNKLAANLDSWFLKNEILQAPSLERVL
;
A
#
# COMPACT_ATOMS: atom_id res chain seq x y z
N MET A 1 15.30 -31.47 -2.21
CA MET A 1 15.82 -32.43 -1.21
C MET A 1 16.03 -33.77 -1.90
N GLN A 2 17.26 -34.08 -2.27
CA GLN A 2 17.63 -35.36 -2.87
C GLN A 2 17.57 -36.47 -1.81
N SER A 3 17.15 -37.67 -2.22
CA SER A 3 17.16 -38.89 -1.42
C SER A 3 18.55 -39.11 -0.82
N GLN A 4 18.70 -38.97 0.50
CA GLN A 4 19.93 -39.39 1.18
C GLN A 4 20.07 -40.90 1.02
N SER A 5 21.27 -41.38 0.69
CA SER A 5 21.56 -42.80 0.69
C SER A 5 21.23 -43.38 2.08
N ASN A 6 20.68 -44.59 2.12
CA ASN A 6 20.34 -45.29 3.36
C ASN A 6 21.53 -45.32 4.33
N GLU A 7 22.75 -45.40 3.76
CA GLU A 7 24.04 -45.45 4.44
C GLU A 7 24.37 -44.20 5.27
N VAL A 8 24.17 -42.99 4.73
CA VAL A 8 24.40 -41.73 5.49
C VAL A 8 23.49 -41.63 6.71
N THR A 9 22.25 -42.15 6.59
CA THR A 9 21.28 -42.16 7.70
C THR A 9 21.73 -43.12 8.80
N VAL A 10 22.17 -44.33 8.43
CA VAL A 10 22.72 -45.32 9.36
C VAL A 10 23.95 -44.77 10.09
N ILE A 11 24.86 -44.10 9.38
CA ILE A 11 26.07 -43.53 9.99
C ILE A 11 25.73 -42.44 11.01
N LYS A 12 24.77 -41.54 10.71
CA LYS A 12 24.29 -40.52 11.68
C LYS A 12 23.70 -41.17 12.92
N GLN A 13 22.94 -42.25 12.77
CA GLN A 13 22.40 -42.99 13.90
C GLN A 13 23.51 -43.62 14.76
N LEU A 14 24.49 -44.27 14.14
CA LEU A 14 25.63 -44.88 14.86
C LEU A 14 26.49 -43.85 15.59
N LEU A 15 26.71 -42.68 14.99
CA LEU A 15 27.40 -41.57 15.66
C LEU A 15 26.61 -41.06 16.88
N ARG A 16 25.27 -41.01 16.80
CA ARG A 16 24.42 -40.65 17.93
C ARG A 16 24.48 -41.69 19.04
N GLU A 17 24.33 -42.97 18.70
CA GLU A 17 24.43 -44.07 19.66
C GLU A 17 25.80 -44.10 20.36
N TYR A 18 26.88 -43.82 19.60
CA TYR A 18 28.22 -43.65 20.14
C TYR A 18 28.27 -42.53 21.18
N ALA A 19 27.79 -41.35 20.82
CA ALA A 19 27.79 -40.19 21.72
C ALA A 19 26.94 -40.45 22.98
N ASP A 20 25.72 -40.98 22.85
CA ASP A 20 24.82 -41.25 23.97
C ASP A 20 25.34 -42.33 24.92
N SER A 21 26.08 -43.32 24.39
CA SER A 21 26.73 -44.35 25.21
C SER A 21 27.90 -43.80 26.02
N SER A 22 28.61 -42.81 25.46
CA SER A 22 29.82 -42.22 26.02
C SER A 22 29.50 -41.15 27.08
N VAL A 23 28.45 -40.37 26.85
CA VAL A 23 27.92 -39.39 27.84
C VAL A 23 27.58 -40.06 29.17
N ARG A 24 27.05 -41.28 29.15
CA ARG A 24 26.76 -42.09 30.36
C ARG A 24 28.00 -42.43 31.20
N LEU A 25 29.20 -42.21 30.66
CA LEU A 25 30.48 -42.43 31.32
C LEU A 25 31.19 -41.11 31.70
N GLY A 26 30.53 -39.96 31.53
CA GLY A 26 31.05 -38.65 31.96
C GLY A 26 31.81 -37.85 30.90
N THR A 27 31.87 -38.29 29.64
CA THR A 27 32.44 -37.50 28.53
C THR A 27 31.41 -36.54 27.93
N GLN A 28 31.85 -35.41 27.37
CA GLN A 28 30.94 -34.48 26.69
C GLN A 28 30.47 -35.05 25.36
N GLN A 29 29.17 -34.91 25.07
CA GLN A 29 28.55 -35.43 23.84
C GLN A 29 29.21 -34.88 22.56
N ASP A 30 29.47 -33.58 22.54
CA ASP A 30 30.13 -32.87 21.44
C ASP A 30 31.48 -33.49 21.07
N ASP A 31 32.27 -33.83 22.08
CA ASP A 31 33.62 -34.36 21.92
C ASP A 31 33.56 -35.77 21.32
N CYS A 32 32.59 -36.59 21.76
CA CYS A 32 32.36 -37.91 21.22
C CYS A 32 31.91 -37.88 19.75
N LEU A 33 31.03 -36.95 19.38
CA LEU A 33 30.60 -36.82 17.98
C LEU A 33 31.76 -36.44 17.06
N LEU A 34 32.60 -35.48 17.47
CA LEU A 34 33.77 -35.05 16.71
C LEU A 34 34.83 -36.16 16.63
N TRP A 35 35.05 -36.89 17.73
CA TRP A 35 35.99 -38.02 17.75
C TRP A 35 35.51 -39.14 16.82
N GLY A 36 34.25 -39.58 16.95
CA GLY A 36 33.67 -40.63 16.11
C GLY A 36 33.68 -40.29 14.62
N PHE A 37 33.42 -39.03 14.26
CA PHE A 37 33.51 -38.58 12.87
C PHE A 37 34.95 -38.51 12.36
N THR A 38 35.90 -38.11 13.20
CA THR A 38 37.33 -38.10 12.82
C THR A 38 37.82 -39.52 12.55
N THR A 39 37.40 -40.48 13.35
CA THR A 39 37.66 -41.91 13.11
C THR A 39 37.05 -42.37 11.80
N LEU A 40 35.78 -42.03 11.53
CA LEU A 40 35.15 -42.31 10.24
C LEU A 40 35.98 -41.75 9.07
N LEU A 41 36.43 -40.50 9.17
CA LEU A 41 37.21 -39.83 8.13
C LEU A 41 38.61 -40.45 7.95
N ALA A 42 39.29 -40.81 9.04
CA ALA A 42 40.56 -41.53 9.01
C ALA A 42 40.44 -42.84 8.23
N PHE A 43 39.36 -43.59 8.46
CA PHE A 43 39.10 -44.85 7.77
C PHE A 43 38.79 -44.68 6.27
N GLN A 44 38.02 -43.64 5.91
CA GLN A 44 37.71 -43.34 4.51
C GLN A 44 38.93 -42.87 3.70
N THR A 45 39.96 -42.32 4.37
CA THR A 45 41.13 -41.72 3.72
C THR A 45 42.34 -42.65 3.64
N HIS A 46 42.53 -43.52 4.63
CA HIS A 46 43.68 -44.44 4.66
C HIS A 46 43.58 -45.65 3.74
N ASN A 47 42.46 -45.83 3.01
CA ASN A 47 42.28 -46.87 2.00
C ASN A 47 42.89 -48.22 2.43
N LEU A 48 42.61 -48.65 3.68
CA LEU A 48 43.11 -49.92 4.19
C LEU A 48 42.62 -51.01 3.24
N ASP A 49 43.54 -51.54 2.44
CA ASP A 49 43.27 -52.50 1.37
C ASP A 49 42.32 -53.61 1.85
N GLU A 50 41.48 -54.10 0.92
CA GLU A 50 40.49 -55.15 1.14
C GLU A 50 41.06 -56.45 1.77
N GLY A 51 42.38 -56.58 1.90
CA GLY A 51 43.09 -57.69 2.52
C GLY A 51 43.64 -57.49 3.95
N GLN A 52 43.63 -56.28 4.52
CA GLN A 52 44.03 -56.10 5.93
C GLN A 52 42.82 -56.30 6.86
N THR A 53 42.71 -57.51 7.40
CA THR A 53 41.84 -57.80 8.53
C THR A 53 42.35 -57.06 9.77
N LEU A 54 41.66 -55.98 10.15
CA LEU A 54 41.67 -55.45 11.51
C LEU A 54 41.21 -56.58 12.45
N HIS A 55 42.15 -57.38 12.93
CA HIS A 55 41.85 -58.53 13.77
C HIS A 55 41.60 -58.13 15.23
N ARG A 56 41.83 -56.87 15.63
CA ARG A 56 41.71 -56.46 17.04
C ARG A 56 41.15 -55.03 17.26
N PRO A 57 40.31 -54.82 18.30
CA PRO A 57 39.84 -53.52 18.80
C PRO A 57 40.96 -52.47 19.01
N VAL A 58 42.18 -52.93 19.27
CA VAL A 58 43.34 -52.12 19.71
C VAL A 58 43.89 -51.19 18.61
N GLU A 59 43.57 -51.44 17.33
CA GLU A 59 44.13 -50.69 16.20
C GLU A 59 43.35 -49.40 15.83
N LEU A 60 42.07 -49.28 16.24
CA LEU A 60 41.23 -48.11 15.94
C LEU A 60 41.77 -46.79 16.51
N PRO A 61 42.15 -46.72 17.81
CA PRO A 61 42.80 -45.53 18.36
C PRO A 61 44.14 -45.21 17.69
N GLN A 62 44.88 -46.24 17.23
CA GLN A 62 46.16 -46.04 16.54
C GLN A 62 45.97 -45.43 15.15
N ILE A 63 45.02 -45.93 14.35
CA ILE A 63 44.68 -45.39 13.02
C ILE A 63 44.17 -43.95 13.15
N THR A 64 43.27 -43.72 14.11
CA THR A 64 42.74 -42.37 14.39
C THR A 64 43.87 -41.44 14.85
N GLY A 65 44.78 -41.92 15.69
CA GLY A 65 45.97 -41.19 16.14
C GLY A 65 46.96 -40.85 15.02
N GLN A 66 47.20 -41.79 14.10
CA GLN A 66 48.02 -41.56 12.90
C GLN A 66 47.38 -40.49 12.01
N PHE A 67 46.08 -40.58 11.78
CA PHE A 67 45.34 -39.58 11.02
C PHE A 67 45.37 -38.19 11.68
N ILE A 68 45.21 -38.13 13.01
CA ILE A 68 45.38 -36.90 13.80
C ILE A 68 46.79 -36.33 13.62
N ALA A 69 47.83 -37.17 13.63
CA ALA A 69 49.20 -36.74 13.37
C ALA A 69 49.36 -36.17 11.95
N GLN A 70 48.76 -36.80 10.93
CA GLN A 70 48.74 -36.29 9.56
C GLN A 70 48.01 -34.94 9.46
N LEU A 71 46.89 -34.78 10.14
CA LEU A 71 46.19 -33.50 10.22
C LEU A 71 47.07 -32.42 10.86
N ASN A 72 47.81 -32.74 11.92
CA ASN A 72 48.77 -31.82 12.54
C ASN A 72 49.92 -31.46 11.61
N GLU A 73 50.48 -32.42 10.86
CA GLU A 73 51.53 -32.17 9.85
C GLU A 73 51.03 -31.22 8.74
N LYS A 74 49.75 -31.31 8.39
CA LYS A 74 49.07 -30.37 7.47
C LYS A 74 48.70 -29.04 8.12
N GLY A 75 49.05 -28.81 9.39
CA GLY A 75 48.79 -27.57 10.11
C GLY A 75 47.36 -27.41 10.63
N PHE A 76 46.55 -28.46 10.65
CA PHE A 76 45.20 -28.43 11.21
C PHE A 76 45.22 -28.53 12.74
N ASN A 77 44.28 -27.84 13.40
CA ASN A 77 44.21 -27.81 14.86
C ASN A 77 43.54 -29.06 15.42
N THR A 78 44.31 -30.09 15.79
CA THR A 78 43.76 -31.31 16.42
C THR A 78 43.85 -31.34 17.95
N ARG A 79 44.17 -30.20 18.58
CA ARG A 79 44.43 -30.10 20.03
C ARG A 79 43.28 -30.66 20.87
N LEU A 80 42.03 -30.47 20.42
CA LEU A 80 40.84 -31.05 21.04
C LEU A 80 40.94 -32.59 21.17
N LEU A 81 41.32 -33.27 20.09
CA LEU A 81 41.33 -34.74 20.04
C LEU A 81 42.50 -35.35 20.80
N THR A 82 43.65 -34.67 20.84
CA THR A 82 44.82 -35.15 21.61
C THR A 82 44.57 -35.21 23.13
N ARG A 83 43.52 -34.55 23.62
CA ARG A 83 43.13 -34.52 25.04
C ARG A 83 42.02 -35.51 25.38
N LEU A 84 41.41 -36.15 24.38
CA LEU A 84 40.26 -37.02 24.55
C LEU A 84 40.72 -38.48 24.48
N GLU A 85 40.52 -39.24 25.57
CA GLU A 85 40.60 -40.71 25.50
C GLU A 85 39.32 -41.23 24.83
N PRO A 86 39.39 -42.14 23.84
CA PRO A 86 38.19 -42.66 23.19
C PRO A 86 37.35 -43.53 24.14
N PRO A 87 36.13 -43.11 24.52
CA PRO A 87 35.24 -43.99 25.24
C PRO A 87 34.73 -45.09 24.30
N ARG A 88 34.79 -46.35 24.74
CA ARG A 88 34.18 -47.57 24.14
C ARG A 88 34.48 -47.88 22.67
N ILE A 89 35.41 -48.82 22.47
CA ILE A 89 35.86 -49.28 21.15
C ILE A 89 34.75 -50.05 20.36
N HIS A 90 33.86 -50.80 21.00
CA HIS A 90 32.88 -51.65 20.30
C HIS A 90 31.83 -50.92 19.43
N ILE A 91 31.38 -49.72 19.82
CA ILE A 91 30.41 -48.96 18.98
C ILE A 91 31.15 -48.30 17.81
N LEU A 92 32.40 -47.88 18.03
CA LEU A 92 33.27 -47.41 16.96
C LEU A 92 33.59 -48.52 15.96
N GLU A 93 33.72 -49.77 16.41
CA GLU A 93 33.87 -50.93 15.52
C GLU A 93 32.67 -51.10 14.59
N HIS A 94 31.44 -50.94 15.10
CA HIS A 94 30.25 -51.02 14.27
C HIS A 94 30.15 -49.85 13.28
N LEU A 95 30.45 -48.63 13.73
CA LEU A 95 30.56 -47.45 12.87
C LEU A 95 31.56 -47.66 11.73
N VAL A 96 32.75 -48.17 12.06
CA VAL A 96 33.81 -48.44 11.08
C VAL A 96 33.47 -49.63 10.18
N TYR A 97 32.83 -50.67 10.70
CA TYR A 97 32.37 -51.81 9.89
C TYR A 97 31.39 -51.36 8.80
N VAL A 98 30.41 -50.53 9.16
CA VAL A 98 29.47 -49.94 8.19
C VAL A 98 30.23 -49.02 7.23
N ALA A 99 31.10 -48.16 7.73
CA ALA A 99 31.91 -47.26 6.90
C ALA A 99 32.80 -48.01 5.88
N ARG A 100 33.36 -49.18 6.21
CA ARG A 100 34.17 -49.98 5.27
C ARG A 100 33.40 -50.43 4.05
N ARG A 101 32.09 -50.62 4.17
CA ARG A 101 31.22 -51.08 3.07
C ARG A 101 30.64 -49.93 2.25
N CYS A 102 30.78 -48.69 2.74
CA CYS A 102 30.19 -47.50 2.14
C CYS A 102 31.32 -46.50 1.78
N LYS A 103 31.65 -46.38 0.49
CA LYS A 103 32.60 -45.34 0.03
C LYS A 103 31.88 -44.00 -0.02
N LEU A 104 32.08 -43.18 1.01
CA LEU A 104 31.42 -41.87 1.11
C LEU A 104 32.15 -40.85 0.26
N ASN A 105 31.42 -40.12 -0.59
CA ASN A 105 31.99 -39.00 -1.32
C ASN A 105 32.11 -37.73 -0.43
N PRO A 106 32.89 -36.71 -0.84
CA PRO A 106 33.05 -35.48 -0.06
C PRO A 106 31.73 -34.77 0.31
N THR A 107 30.72 -34.83 -0.56
CA THR A 107 29.40 -34.22 -0.31
C THR A 107 28.65 -34.96 0.81
N GLU A 108 28.74 -36.29 0.84
CA GLU A 108 28.15 -37.12 1.91
C GLU A 108 28.86 -36.89 3.25
N LEU A 109 30.20 -36.85 3.26
CA LEU A 109 30.99 -36.51 4.45
C LEU A 109 30.66 -35.12 4.99
N THR A 110 30.55 -34.12 4.10
CA THR A 110 30.12 -32.76 4.44
C THR A 110 28.70 -32.74 5.04
N SER A 111 27.77 -33.55 4.51
CA SER A 111 26.40 -33.68 5.03
C SER A 111 26.34 -34.29 6.44
N ILE A 112 27.24 -35.23 6.75
CA ILE A 112 27.37 -35.79 8.10
C ILE A 112 27.95 -34.75 9.05
N LEU A 113 28.99 -34.01 8.64
CA LEU A 113 29.56 -32.94 9.45
C LEU A 113 28.59 -31.78 9.69
N ASP A 114 27.81 -31.38 8.67
CA ASP A 114 26.70 -30.41 8.78
C ASP A 114 25.66 -30.88 9.81
N TRP A 115 25.37 -32.19 9.87
CA TRP A 115 24.48 -32.76 10.88
C TRP A 115 25.11 -32.71 12.28
N ILE A 116 26.39 -33.08 12.43
CA ILE A 116 27.11 -33.01 13.72
C ILE A 116 27.06 -31.58 14.26
N MET A 117 27.37 -30.58 13.43
CA MET A 117 27.32 -29.17 13.84
C MET A 117 25.98 -28.76 14.45
N ARG A 118 24.86 -29.30 13.94
CA ARG A 118 23.51 -29.02 14.47
C ARG A 118 23.21 -29.73 15.78
N GLN A 119 23.98 -30.76 16.14
CA GLN A 119 23.84 -31.48 17.40
C GLN A 119 24.68 -30.89 18.54
N LEU A 120 25.67 -30.05 18.24
CA LEU A 120 26.60 -29.53 19.25
C LEU A 120 25.91 -28.57 20.23
N SER A 121 26.27 -28.66 21.50
CA SER A 121 25.73 -27.84 22.59
C SER A 121 26.35 -26.44 22.69
N ILE A 122 27.10 -26.01 21.67
CA ILE A 122 27.87 -24.77 21.67
C ILE A 122 26.92 -23.59 21.38
N GLU A 123 27.05 -22.49 22.13
CA GLU A 123 26.45 -21.21 21.75
C GLU A 123 27.08 -20.75 20.42
N THR A 124 26.40 -21.08 19.32
CA THR A 124 26.81 -20.79 17.95
C THR A 124 26.51 -19.36 17.53
N GLN A 125 26.22 -18.45 18.47
CA GLN A 125 25.86 -17.05 18.18
C GLN A 125 26.97 -16.37 17.34
N GLY A 126 26.73 -16.25 16.04
CA GLY A 126 27.66 -15.66 15.07
C GLY A 126 28.66 -16.63 14.43
N SER A 127 28.65 -17.92 14.76
CA SER A 127 29.61 -18.90 14.26
C SER A 127 29.16 -19.66 13.01
N ILE A 128 27.90 -19.52 12.61
CA ILE A 128 27.32 -20.16 11.42
C ILE A 128 26.76 -19.07 10.50
N THR A 129 27.31 -19.03 9.28
CA THR A 129 26.82 -18.17 8.19
C THR A 129 26.06 -19.04 7.18
N PRO A 130 24.81 -18.69 6.81
CA PRO A 130 24.08 -19.37 5.75
C PRO A 130 24.88 -19.44 4.44
N LYS A 131 24.79 -20.56 3.72
CA LYS A 131 25.56 -20.81 2.49
C LYS A 131 25.25 -19.77 1.41
N GLU A 132 24.02 -19.32 1.36
CA GLU A 132 23.52 -18.30 0.43
C GLU A 132 24.18 -16.94 0.68
N ILE A 133 24.31 -16.53 1.94
CA ILE A 133 24.99 -15.29 2.32
C ILE A 133 26.49 -15.39 2.02
N ALA A 134 27.13 -16.52 2.37
CA ALA A 134 28.54 -16.76 2.10
C ALA A 134 28.84 -16.70 0.59
N SER A 135 28.00 -17.32 -0.23
CA SER A 135 28.10 -17.29 -1.69
C SER A 135 27.97 -15.87 -2.25
N ILE A 136 27.00 -15.08 -1.78
CA ILE A 136 26.81 -13.69 -2.22
C ILE A 136 28.01 -12.83 -1.85
N MET A 137 28.44 -12.87 -0.59
CA MET A 137 29.58 -12.05 -0.13
C MET A 137 30.87 -12.39 -0.89
N THR A 138 31.13 -13.68 -1.12
CA THR A 138 32.30 -14.12 -1.88
C THR A 138 32.23 -13.67 -3.34
N SER A 139 31.05 -13.74 -3.96
CA SER A 139 30.83 -13.29 -5.35
C SER A 139 30.98 -11.77 -5.49
N LEU A 140 30.49 -10.99 -4.52
CA LEU A 140 30.65 -9.53 -4.49
C LEU A 140 32.08 -9.08 -4.23
N LEU A 141 32.86 -9.90 -3.51
CA LEU A 141 34.26 -9.63 -3.25
C LEU A 141 35.12 -9.79 -4.52
N ASP A 142 34.67 -10.63 -5.46
CA ASP A 142 35.31 -10.87 -6.77
C ASP A 142 36.78 -11.31 -6.63
N VAL A 143 36.97 -12.37 -5.84
CA VAL A 143 38.29 -12.91 -5.49
C VAL A 143 39.01 -13.43 -6.74
N LYS A 144 40.29 -13.09 -6.91
CA LYS A 144 41.14 -13.56 -8.02
C LYS A 144 42.07 -14.70 -7.62
N GLN A 145 42.57 -15.42 -8.63
CA GLN A 145 43.55 -16.49 -8.46
C GLN A 145 44.87 -16.00 -7.83
N GLY A 146 45.50 -16.88 -7.04
CA GLY A 146 46.82 -16.65 -6.44
C GLY A 146 46.90 -15.56 -5.36
N GLN A 147 45.77 -15.02 -4.89
CA GLN A 147 45.74 -13.94 -3.91
C GLN A 147 45.47 -14.43 -2.49
N THR A 148 45.78 -13.60 -1.50
CA THR A 148 45.63 -13.94 -0.08
C THR A 148 44.28 -13.49 0.46
N LEU A 149 43.58 -14.37 1.19
CA LEU A 149 42.27 -14.08 1.76
C LEU A 149 42.26 -14.39 3.27
N LEU A 150 41.82 -13.42 4.07
CA LEU A 150 41.69 -13.54 5.52
C LEU A 150 40.22 -13.59 5.95
N ASP A 151 39.88 -14.52 6.82
CA ASP A 151 38.70 -14.46 7.67
C ASP A 151 39.10 -14.42 9.15
N PRO A 152 39.02 -13.25 9.82
CA PRO A 152 39.44 -13.09 11.21
C PRO A 152 38.45 -13.70 12.22
N ALA A 153 37.28 -14.16 11.80
CA ALA A 153 36.30 -14.80 12.66
C ALA A 153 35.57 -15.88 11.86
N MET A 154 36.31 -16.90 11.44
CA MET A 154 35.88 -17.81 10.37
C MET A 154 34.71 -18.72 10.74
N GLY A 155 34.41 -18.87 12.03
CA GLY A 155 33.39 -19.80 12.49
C GLY A 155 33.64 -21.20 11.96
N SER A 156 32.58 -21.86 11.50
CA SER A 156 32.68 -23.20 10.89
C SER A 156 33.29 -23.23 9.48
N GLY A 157 33.76 -22.10 8.95
CA GLY A 157 34.41 -22.04 7.64
C GLY A 157 33.45 -21.89 6.46
N ALA A 158 32.27 -21.27 6.64
CA ALA A 158 31.30 -21.08 5.56
C ALA A 158 31.88 -20.32 4.35
N PHE A 159 32.71 -19.31 4.57
CA PHE A 159 33.37 -18.57 3.49
C PHE A 159 34.48 -19.37 2.82
N LEU A 160 35.23 -20.20 3.56
CA LEU A 160 36.20 -21.14 3.00
C LEU A 160 35.53 -22.08 1.98
N GLN A 161 34.39 -22.66 2.37
CA GLN A 161 33.61 -23.54 1.50
C GLN A 161 33.05 -22.79 0.27
N ALA A 162 32.53 -21.57 0.47
CA ALA A 162 31.98 -20.76 -0.64
C ALA A 162 33.05 -20.40 -1.67
N VAL A 163 34.25 -20.05 -1.22
CA VAL A 163 35.41 -19.75 -2.08
C VAL A 163 35.82 -20.97 -2.91
N LYS A 164 35.81 -22.19 -2.34
CA LYS A 164 36.06 -23.43 -3.10
C LYS A 164 35.00 -23.68 -4.16
N ALA A 165 33.74 -23.50 -3.79
CA ALA A 165 32.61 -23.80 -4.65
C ALA A 165 32.58 -22.91 -5.91
N GLN A 166 33.14 -21.69 -5.84
CA GLN A 166 33.33 -20.85 -7.02
C GLN A 166 34.35 -21.42 -8.03
N GLY A 167 35.27 -22.28 -7.58
CA GLY A 167 36.29 -22.91 -8.44
C GLY A 167 37.39 -21.96 -8.94
N ILE A 168 37.35 -20.68 -8.56
CA ILE A 168 38.27 -19.65 -9.04
C ILE A 168 39.47 -19.47 -8.10
N PHE A 169 39.36 -19.80 -6.81
CA PHE A 169 40.42 -19.50 -5.84
C PHE A 169 41.41 -20.66 -5.64
N ASN A 170 42.66 -20.42 -6.00
CA ASN A 170 43.87 -21.22 -5.66
C ASN A 170 44.88 -20.34 -4.90
N GLY A 171 44.35 -19.52 -4.00
CA GLY A 171 45.14 -18.62 -3.17
C GLY A 171 45.23 -19.12 -1.74
N HIS A 172 46.05 -18.42 -0.94
CA HIS A 172 46.20 -18.76 0.47
C HIS A 172 45.03 -18.22 1.30
N PHE A 173 44.26 -19.12 1.92
CA PHE A 173 43.17 -18.77 2.83
C PHE A 173 43.68 -18.83 4.27
N VAL A 174 43.54 -17.75 5.04
CA VAL A 174 43.85 -17.72 6.46
C VAL A 174 42.57 -17.49 7.25
N GLY A 175 42.20 -18.48 8.06
CA GLY A 175 41.04 -18.39 8.95
C GLY A 175 41.46 -18.38 10.42
N ILE A 176 40.80 -17.57 11.24
CA ILE A 176 41.05 -17.50 12.69
C ILE A 176 39.75 -17.75 13.42
N GLU A 177 39.78 -18.67 14.40
CA GLU A 177 38.63 -18.98 15.26
C GLU A 177 39.09 -19.16 16.71
N LYS A 178 38.35 -18.57 17.64
CA LYS A 178 38.68 -18.59 19.08
C LYS A 178 38.22 -19.88 19.75
N ASN A 179 37.09 -20.45 19.32
CA ASN A 179 36.54 -21.67 19.87
C ASN A 179 37.26 -22.90 19.29
N GLU A 180 37.84 -23.71 20.17
CA GLU A 180 38.62 -24.88 19.79
C GLU A 180 37.83 -25.92 18.98
N LYS A 181 36.57 -26.20 19.36
CA LYS A 181 35.71 -27.17 18.66
C LYS A 181 35.31 -26.67 17.28
N ILE A 182 34.96 -25.39 17.16
CA ILE A 182 34.56 -24.79 15.89
C ILE A 182 35.76 -24.70 14.92
N ALA A 183 36.94 -24.32 15.41
CA ALA A 183 38.18 -24.31 14.63
C ALA A 183 38.54 -25.73 14.12
N PHE A 184 38.30 -26.76 14.93
CA PHE A 184 38.51 -28.14 14.52
C PHE A 184 37.52 -28.57 13.42
N ILE A 185 36.25 -28.20 13.53
CA ILE A 185 35.24 -28.46 12.49
C ILE A 185 35.61 -27.76 11.17
N ALA A 186 36.04 -26.51 11.23
CA ALA A 186 36.53 -25.80 10.05
C ALA A 186 37.73 -26.52 9.40
N SER A 187 38.61 -27.13 10.21
CA SER A 187 39.73 -27.94 9.74
C SER A 187 39.27 -29.22 9.04
N LEU A 188 38.22 -29.87 9.56
CA LEU A 188 37.61 -31.04 8.92
C LEU A 188 36.97 -30.68 7.57
N TYR A 189 36.26 -29.56 7.47
CA TYR A 189 35.75 -29.08 6.17
C TYR A 189 36.87 -28.82 5.17
N ALA A 190 37.93 -28.11 5.61
CA ALA A 190 39.10 -27.85 4.78
C ALA A 190 39.72 -29.14 4.25
N TYR A 191 39.85 -30.15 5.12
CA TYR A 191 40.37 -31.47 4.75
C TYR A 191 39.46 -32.20 3.76
N ILE A 192 38.17 -32.33 4.06
CA ILE A 192 37.18 -33.05 3.21
C ILE A 192 37.12 -32.46 1.79
N GLN A 193 37.27 -31.14 1.68
CA GLN A 193 37.18 -30.41 0.41
C GLN A 193 38.55 -30.21 -0.27
N ASN A 194 39.62 -30.82 0.26
CA ASN A 194 40.99 -30.68 -0.24
C ASN A 194 41.41 -29.20 -0.41
N HIS A 195 41.34 -28.43 0.68
CA HIS A 195 41.92 -27.09 0.79
C HIS A 195 43.34 -27.15 1.33
N GLU A 196 44.30 -27.53 0.49
CA GLU A 196 45.71 -27.65 0.90
C GLU A 196 46.35 -26.29 1.23
N GLU A 197 45.80 -25.20 0.66
CA GLU A 197 46.32 -23.84 0.84
C GLU A 197 45.62 -23.08 1.98
N ALA A 198 44.78 -23.75 2.79
CA ALA A 198 44.10 -23.12 3.92
C ALA A 198 44.89 -23.28 5.24
N THR A 199 45.12 -22.18 5.93
CA THR A 199 45.70 -22.14 7.28
C THR A 199 44.64 -21.71 8.29
N ILE A 200 44.34 -22.58 9.26
CA ILE A 200 43.35 -22.31 10.31
C ILE A 200 44.08 -22.13 11.64
N LYS A 201 43.97 -20.94 12.23
CA LYS A 201 44.62 -20.60 13.51
C LYS A 201 43.62 -20.58 14.65
N LEU A 202 43.92 -21.34 15.72
CA LEU A 202 43.18 -21.28 16.98
C LEU A 202 43.60 -20.05 17.80
N GLY A 203 42.65 -19.19 18.15
CA GLY A 203 42.86 -18.08 19.09
C GLY A 203 42.11 -16.80 18.72
N GLY A 204 42.43 -15.70 19.40
CA GLY A 204 41.84 -14.40 19.08
C GLY A 204 42.51 -13.75 17.87
N ALA A 205 41.72 -13.24 16.91
CA ALA A 205 42.28 -12.55 15.74
C ALA A 205 43.08 -11.30 16.11
N PHE A 206 42.65 -10.53 17.11
CA PHE A 206 43.41 -9.39 17.62
C PHE A 206 44.77 -9.76 18.21
N TYR A 207 45.03 -11.03 18.53
CA TYR A 207 46.34 -11.51 18.96
C TYR A 207 47.17 -11.99 17.76
N HIS A 208 46.60 -12.88 16.94
CA HIS A 208 47.28 -13.45 15.76
C HIS A 208 47.60 -12.42 14.66
N LEU A 209 46.92 -11.28 14.68
CA LEU A 209 47.11 -10.19 13.72
C LEU A 209 47.76 -8.95 14.39
N GLN A 210 48.47 -9.10 15.50
CA GLN A 210 49.23 -7.99 16.10
C GLN A 210 50.41 -7.56 15.23
N GLU A 211 51.03 -8.51 14.54
CA GLU A 211 52.24 -8.27 13.75
C GLU A 211 51.99 -7.22 12.65
N GLN A 212 52.87 -6.21 12.62
CA GLN A 212 52.84 -5.16 11.60
C GLN A 212 53.37 -5.72 10.26
N GLY A 213 52.81 -5.26 9.15
CA GLY A 213 53.22 -5.68 7.80
C GLY A 213 52.52 -6.93 7.25
N LEU A 214 51.85 -7.73 8.08
CA LEU A 214 50.99 -8.82 7.62
C LEU A 214 49.74 -8.25 6.92
N LEU A 215 49.68 -8.35 5.59
CA LEU A 215 48.61 -7.81 4.76
C LEU A 215 47.98 -8.90 3.88
N PHE A 216 46.69 -8.73 3.57
CA PHE A 216 45.90 -9.63 2.76
C PHE A 216 45.22 -8.89 1.62
N ASP A 217 45.08 -9.52 0.46
CA ASP A 217 44.37 -8.94 -0.70
C ASP A 217 42.86 -8.87 -0.45
N TYR A 218 42.33 -9.86 0.25
CA TYR A 218 40.93 -9.94 0.59
C TYR A 218 40.72 -10.15 2.08
N VAL A 219 39.68 -9.51 2.62
CA VAL A 219 39.16 -9.83 3.96
C VAL A 219 37.67 -10.10 3.86
N ILE A 220 37.20 -11.23 4.35
CA ILE A 220 35.79 -11.58 4.39
C ILE A 220 35.42 -12.06 5.79
N SER A 221 34.30 -11.62 6.35
CA SER A 221 33.91 -12.12 7.67
C SER A 221 32.44 -11.90 8.01
N ASN A 222 31.90 -12.80 8.83
CA ASN A 222 30.69 -12.60 9.62
C ASN A 222 31.12 -12.44 11.09
N PRO A 223 31.58 -11.25 11.48
CA PRO A 223 32.15 -11.03 12.79
C PRO A 223 31.12 -11.22 13.92
N PRO A 224 31.56 -11.60 15.14
CA PRO A 224 30.66 -11.80 16.27
C PRO A 224 30.05 -10.47 16.73
N VAL A 225 28.75 -10.49 16.99
CA VAL A 225 27.95 -9.31 17.37
C VAL A 225 27.70 -9.31 18.86
N TYR A 226 28.38 -8.42 19.58
CA TYR A 226 28.13 -8.13 20.99
C TYR A 226 28.72 -6.77 21.36
N ARG A 227 28.31 -6.21 22.50
CA ARG A 227 28.82 -4.92 22.98
C ARG A 227 29.67 -5.07 24.22
N ILE A 228 30.75 -4.31 24.28
CA ILE A 228 31.57 -4.10 25.47
C ILE A 228 31.64 -2.59 25.80
N PRO A 229 31.81 -2.22 27.08
CA PRO A 229 32.01 -0.83 27.47
C PRO A 229 33.16 -0.16 26.69
N LYS A 230 32.96 1.09 26.27
CA LYS A 230 33.95 1.83 25.47
C LYS A 230 35.34 1.91 26.12
N PRO A 231 35.49 2.17 27.44
CA PRO A 231 36.80 2.20 28.07
C PRO A 231 37.52 0.85 28.00
N GLN A 232 36.78 -0.25 28.16
CA GLN A 232 37.30 -1.60 28.03
C GLN A 232 37.77 -1.88 26.59
N ALA A 233 36.96 -1.51 25.59
CA ALA A 233 37.32 -1.65 24.18
C ALA A 233 38.60 -0.88 23.83
N LEU A 234 38.71 0.37 24.31
CA LEU A 234 39.91 1.20 24.11
C LEU A 234 41.14 0.56 24.74
N HIS A 235 41.04 0.06 25.97
CA HIS A 235 42.15 -0.62 26.62
C HIS A 235 42.58 -1.88 25.86
N GLN A 236 41.61 -2.68 25.39
CA GLN A 236 41.88 -3.97 24.76
C GLN A 236 42.42 -3.87 23.33
N PHE A 237 41.99 -2.86 22.55
CA PHE A 237 42.26 -2.81 21.11
C PHE A 237 43.10 -1.62 20.65
N ARG A 238 43.52 -0.70 21.53
CA ARG A 238 44.29 0.49 21.12
C ARG A 238 45.61 0.14 20.43
N GLU A 239 46.33 -0.86 20.93
CA GLU A 239 47.61 -1.28 20.33
C GLU A 239 47.41 -1.97 18.98
N THR A 240 46.35 -2.77 18.84
CA THR A 240 46.08 -3.51 17.61
C THR A 240 45.49 -2.63 16.53
N LEU A 241 44.50 -1.79 16.86
CA LEU A 241 43.77 -0.96 15.90
C LEU A 241 44.38 0.44 15.70
N GLU A 242 45.42 0.80 16.47
CA GLU A 242 46.20 2.04 16.37
C GLU A 242 45.35 3.31 16.13
N HIS A 243 45.38 3.83 14.89
CA HIS A 243 44.76 5.08 14.45
C HIS A 243 43.28 4.97 14.06
N ARG A 244 42.68 3.78 14.19
CA ARG A 244 41.28 3.55 13.82
C ARG A 244 40.32 3.82 14.97
N GLN A 245 39.09 4.19 14.63
CA GLN A 245 38.03 4.37 15.60
C GLN A 245 37.61 3.02 16.19
N ILE A 246 37.86 2.85 17.49
CA ILE A 246 37.41 1.70 18.28
C ILE A 246 35.93 1.90 18.61
N SER A 247 35.10 0.87 18.49
CA SER A 247 33.68 0.83 18.81
C SER A 247 33.39 0.07 20.11
N SER A 248 32.24 0.35 20.73
CA SER A 248 31.68 -0.52 21.78
C SER A 248 31.06 -1.78 21.19
N GLU A 249 30.68 -1.76 19.91
CA GLU A 249 30.15 -2.91 19.18
C GLU A 249 31.32 -3.66 18.52
N MET A 250 31.42 -4.97 18.80
CA MET A 250 32.58 -5.76 18.42
C MET A 250 32.68 -6.07 16.94
N SER A 251 31.57 -6.25 16.23
CA SER A 251 31.58 -6.45 14.78
C SER A 251 32.31 -5.31 14.05
N LEU A 252 32.13 -4.06 14.52
CA LEU A 252 32.83 -2.89 13.99
C LEU A 252 34.34 -2.91 14.28
N ASN A 253 34.78 -3.42 15.43
CA ASN A 253 36.21 -3.56 15.72
C ASN A 253 36.87 -4.62 14.81
N PHE A 254 36.16 -5.69 14.45
CA PHE A 254 36.63 -6.66 13.45
C PHE A 254 36.70 -6.05 12.05
N VAL A 255 35.72 -5.21 11.66
CA VAL A 255 35.80 -4.44 10.41
C VAL A 255 37.07 -3.58 10.40
N GLN A 256 37.35 -2.86 11.48
CA GLN A 256 38.55 -2.01 11.58
C GLN A 256 39.85 -2.83 11.51
N LEU A 257 39.90 -4.00 12.16
CA LEU A 257 41.05 -4.91 12.10
C LEU A 257 41.29 -5.39 10.66
N GLY A 258 40.22 -5.84 9.98
CA GLY A 258 40.31 -6.28 8.60
C GLY A 258 40.74 -5.15 7.66
N LEU A 259 40.18 -3.95 7.82
CA LEU A 259 40.60 -2.76 7.05
C LEU A 259 42.05 -2.35 7.33
N GLN A 260 42.60 -2.62 8.51
CA GLN A 260 44.02 -2.39 8.80
C GLN A 260 44.90 -3.42 8.07
N LYS A 261 44.50 -4.70 8.09
CA LYS A 261 45.23 -5.82 7.46
C LYS A 261 44.99 -5.97 5.97
N LEU A 262 44.18 -5.11 5.37
CA LEU A 262 43.95 -5.11 3.93
C LEU A 262 45.13 -4.48 3.16
N SER A 263 45.58 -5.12 2.08
CA SER A 263 46.64 -4.60 1.20
C SER A 263 46.19 -3.31 0.49
N ARG A 264 47.11 -2.57 -0.14
CA ARG A 264 46.79 -1.27 -0.77
C ARG A 264 45.76 -1.37 -1.90
N SER A 265 45.72 -2.49 -2.62
CA SER A 265 44.73 -2.80 -3.66
C SER A 265 43.61 -3.71 -3.16
N GLY A 266 43.58 -4.03 -1.87
CA GLY A 266 42.69 -5.05 -1.35
C GLY A 266 41.23 -4.61 -1.26
N ARG A 267 40.35 -5.61 -1.18
CA ARG A 267 38.90 -5.47 -1.01
C ARG A 267 38.42 -6.25 0.21
N ALA A 268 37.38 -5.77 0.88
CA ALA A 268 36.82 -6.49 2.01
C ALA A 268 35.29 -6.57 1.98
N ALA A 269 34.73 -7.63 2.54
CA ALA A 269 33.30 -7.85 2.68
C ALA A 269 32.95 -8.27 4.12
N PHE A 270 32.08 -7.52 4.80
CA PHE A 270 31.66 -7.83 6.16
C PHE A 270 30.14 -7.91 6.27
N LEU A 271 29.65 -8.92 7.00
CA LEU A 271 28.25 -8.97 7.43
C LEU A 271 28.13 -8.25 8.78
N VAL A 272 27.26 -7.25 8.87
CA VAL A 272 27.05 -6.50 10.10
C VAL A 272 25.57 -6.37 10.42
N HIS A 273 25.24 -6.09 11.68
CA HIS A 273 23.88 -5.75 12.06
C HIS A 273 23.43 -4.42 11.45
N MET A 274 22.18 -4.33 10.96
CA MET A 274 21.65 -3.15 10.27
C MET A 274 21.79 -1.85 11.08
N GLY A 275 21.61 -1.93 12.40
CA GLY A 275 21.71 -0.77 13.29
C GLY A 275 23.08 -0.08 13.27
N THR A 276 24.15 -0.78 12.87
CA THR A 276 25.50 -0.20 12.74
C THR A 276 25.57 0.87 11.65
N LEU A 277 24.66 0.83 10.67
CA LEU A 277 24.63 1.77 9.55
C LEU A 277 24.11 3.17 9.93
N PHE A 278 23.32 3.28 11.00
CA PHE A 278 22.65 4.52 11.36
C PHE A 278 22.69 4.88 12.85
N SER A 279 23.17 3.98 13.72
CA SER A 279 23.30 4.27 15.15
C SER A 279 24.14 5.50 15.40
N ALA A 280 23.66 6.40 16.27
CA ALA A 280 24.36 7.60 16.69
C ALA A 280 25.67 7.30 17.43
N THR A 281 25.75 6.17 18.14
CA THR A 281 26.97 5.80 18.90
C THR A 281 28.14 5.43 18.01
N GLU A 282 27.87 5.05 16.75
CA GLU A 282 28.86 4.54 15.80
C GLU A 282 29.18 5.53 14.67
N ILE A 283 28.72 6.78 14.77
CA ILE A 283 28.95 7.83 13.76
C ILE A 283 30.44 7.97 13.44
N LYS A 284 31.30 8.04 14.46
CA LYS A 284 32.75 8.25 14.28
C LYS A 284 33.42 7.16 13.44
N VAL A 285 32.96 5.91 13.58
CA VAL A 285 33.48 4.78 12.81
C VAL A 285 33.09 4.91 11.34
N ARG A 286 31.82 5.23 11.05
CA ARG A 286 31.35 5.46 9.67
C ARG A 286 32.00 6.68 9.05
N GLU A 287 32.14 7.76 9.81
CA GLU A 287 32.83 8.98 9.41
C GLU A 287 34.27 8.68 8.97
N GLU A 288 35.01 7.85 9.69
CA GLU A 288 36.35 7.40 9.29
C GLU A 288 36.31 6.70 7.92
N TRP A 289 35.42 5.73 7.74
CA TRP A 289 35.30 4.97 6.48
C TRP A 289 34.98 5.86 5.28
N ILE A 290 34.06 6.82 5.49
CA ILE A 290 33.55 7.72 4.46
C ILE A 290 34.61 8.76 4.10
N LYS A 291 35.24 9.40 5.09
CA LYS A 291 36.29 10.39 4.87
C LYS A 291 37.54 9.79 4.21
N ALA A 292 37.86 8.54 4.55
CA ALA A 292 38.95 7.81 3.92
C ALA A 292 38.58 7.20 2.55
N GLY A 293 37.31 7.32 2.12
CA GLY A 293 36.83 6.78 0.85
C GLY A 293 36.90 5.25 0.74
N LEU A 294 36.94 4.54 1.88
CA LEU A 294 37.16 3.09 1.95
C LEU A 294 35.92 2.28 1.59
N ILE A 295 34.74 2.79 1.98
CA ILE A 295 33.47 2.09 1.79
C ILE A 295 32.94 2.29 0.37
N LYS A 296 32.60 1.19 -0.30
CA LYS A 296 32.16 1.16 -1.70
C LYS A 296 30.68 0.93 -1.83
N THR A 297 30.20 -0.13 -1.20
CA THR A 297 28.84 -0.60 -1.36
C THR A 297 28.27 -1.04 -0.02
N VAL A 298 27.01 -0.70 0.24
CA VAL A 298 26.23 -1.19 1.38
C VAL A 298 24.97 -1.85 0.86
N ILE A 299 24.73 -3.10 1.24
CA ILE A 299 23.58 -3.88 0.79
C ILE A 299 22.76 -4.25 2.01
N SER A 300 21.53 -3.72 2.13
CA SER A 300 20.60 -4.13 3.18
C SER A 300 19.98 -5.48 2.83
N LEU A 301 19.92 -6.41 3.79
CA LEU A 301 19.36 -7.74 3.60
C LEU A 301 17.98 -7.88 4.30
N PRO A 302 17.17 -8.87 3.86
CA PRO A 302 15.96 -9.27 4.56
C PRO A 302 16.19 -9.59 6.06
N ASP A 303 15.13 -9.49 6.85
CA ASP A 303 15.16 -9.89 8.26
C ASP A 303 15.15 -11.43 8.41
N LYS A 304 15.45 -11.92 9.62
CA LYS A 304 15.36 -13.35 9.96
C LYS A 304 16.12 -14.32 9.02
N LEU A 305 17.18 -13.87 8.35
CA LEU A 305 18.03 -14.73 7.53
C LEU A 305 18.99 -15.58 8.38
N LEU A 306 19.52 -15.00 9.46
CA LEU A 306 20.43 -15.69 10.35
C LEU A 306 19.64 -16.56 11.34
N PRO A 307 19.98 -17.85 11.52
CA PRO A 307 19.21 -18.76 12.38
C PRO A 307 19.18 -18.36 13.86
N HIS A 308 20.13 -17.54 14.31
CA HIS A 308 20.30 -17.16 15.70
C HIS A 308 19.77 -15.74 16.03
N THR A 309 19.24 -15.01 15.04
CA THR A 309 18.72 -13.65 15.28
C THR A 309 17.62 -13.27 14.29
N SER A 310 16.58 -12.61 14.78
CA SER A 310 15.55 -11.99 13.94
C SER A 310 16.00 -10.65 13.35
N ASN A 311 17.13 -10.12 13.82
CA ASN A 311 17.60 -8.81 13.44
C ASN A 311 18.04 -8.74 11.96
N LYS A 312 17.72 -7.63 11.30
CA LYS A 312 18.21 -7.33 9.94
C LYS A 312 19.74 -7.18 9.93
N CYS A 313 20.35 -7.65 8.85
CA CYS A 313 21.78 -7.52 8.59
C CYS A 313 22.04 -6.75 7.29
N ALA A 314 23.29 -6.31 7.11
CA ALA A 314 23.75 -5.66 5.89
C ALA A 314 25.15 -6.16 5.53
N ILE A 315 25.45 -6.17 4.23
CA ILE A 315 26.79 -6.45 3.70
C ILE A 315 27.49 -5.12 3.43
N LEU A 316 28.68 -4.94 4.00
CA LEU A 316 29.58 -3.83 3.74
C LEU A 316 30.69 -4.27 2.80
N ILE A 317 30.86 -3.59 1.68
CA ILE A 317 31.97 -3.79 0.75
C ILE A 317 32.93 -2.61 0.83
N PHE A 318 34.22 -2.89 1.01
CA PHE A 318 35.30 -1.92 1.09
C PHE A 318 36.36 -2.16 0.01
N SER A 319 37.10 -1.11 -0.36
CA SER A 319 38.24 -1.17 -1.28
C SER A 319 39.27 -0.09 -0.94
N LYS A 320 40.55 -0.49 -0.84
CA LYS A 320 41.67 0.46 -0.67
C LYS A 320 42.26 0.98 -1.97
N GLU A 321 42.00 0.30 -3.08
CA GLU A 321 42.49 0.66 -4.43
C GLU A 321 42.04 2.06 -4.87
N THR A 322 41.02 2.61 -4.20
CA THR A 322 40.37 3.87 -4.55
C THR A 322 40.13 4.73 -3.31
N SER A 323 41.18 5.07 -2.56
CA SER A 323 41.15 6.05 -1.45
C SER A 323 40.73 7.49 -1.84
N LYS A 324 40.01 7.64 -2.96
CA LYS A 324 39.38 8.87 -3.48
C LYS A 324 37.93 8.65 -3.94
N ASN A 325 37.23 7.62 -3.44
CA ASN A 325 35.81 7.45 -3.76
C ASN A 325 35.01 8.63 -3.23
N LYS A 326 34.36 9.35 -4.15
CA LYS A 326 33.43 10.43 -3.79
C LYS A 326 32.03 9.94 -3.51
N ASN A 327 31.74 8.68 -3.87
CA ASN A 327 30.40 8.11 -3.81
C ASN A 327 30.41 6.73 -3.15
N VAL A 328 29.27 6.38 -2.54
CA VAL A 328 28.96 5.05 -2.00
C VAL A 328 27.71 4.53 -2.71
N THR A 329 27.73 3.26 -3.12
CA THR A 329 26.55 2.60 -3.69
C THR A 329 25.73 1.97 -2.56
N LEU A 330 24.47 2.32 -2.44
CA LEU A 330 23.54 1.75 -1.46
C LEU A 330 22.53 0.91 -2.21
N VAL A 331 22.32 -0.33 -1.75
CA VAL A 331 21.43 -1.30 -2.38
C VAL A 331 20.46 -1.83 -1.35
N LYS A 332 19.20 -1.86 -1.71
CA LYS A 332 18.15 -2.53 -0.95
C LYS A 332 17.94 -3.93 -1.50
N ALA A 333 18.00 -4.94 -0.64
CA ALA A 333 17.65 -6.32 -0.99
C ALA A 333 16.60 -6.92 -0.03
N ASP A 334 15.96 -6.08 0.78
CA ASP A 334 14.93 -6.45 1.77
C ASP A 334 13.77 -7.28 1.20
N ASP A 335 13.50 -7.17 -0.12
CA ASP A 335 12.44 -7.84 -0.86
C ASP A 335 12.84 -9.23 -1.42
N LEU A 336 14.09 -9.66 -1.23
CA LEU A 336 14.65 -10.85 -1.88
C LEU A 336 14.65 -12.11 -0.97
N SER A 337 13.58 -12.33 -0.22
CA SER A 337 13.44 -13.50 0.66
C SER A 337 12.18 -14.32 0.39
N ASN A 338 12.25 -15.60 0.75
CA ASN A 338 11.12 -16.52 0.92
C ASN A 338 11.01 -16.88 2.40
N THR A 339 9.79 -16.95 2.94
CA THR A 339 9.56 -17.35 4.33
C THR A 339 9.21 -18.83 4.40
N ASN A 340 9.90 -19.59 5.26
CA ASN A 340 9.61 -21.00 5.48
C ASN A 340 8.52 -21.22 6.54
N SER A 341 8.05 -22.46 6.69
CA SER A 341 7.01 -22.86 7.67
C SER A 341 7.35 -22.52 9.12
N ASN A 342 8.63 -22.36 9.43
CA ASN A 342 9.12 -22.07 10.78
C ASN A 342 9.29 -20.56 11.02
N GLY A 343 8.87 -19.71 10.07
CA GLY A 343 8.95 -18.26 10.16
C GLY A 343 10.35 -17.67 9.95
N GLN A 344 11.31 -18.48 9.50
CA GLN A 344 12.66 -18.04 9.13
C GLN A 344 12.71 -17.72 7.64
N ASN A 345 13.48 -16.69 7.27
CA ASN A 345 13.63 -16.28 5.88
C ASN A 345 14.85 -16.94 5.24
N THR A 346 14.74 -17.27 3.96
CA THR A 346 15.85 -17.67 3.10
C THR A 346 15.91 -16.75 1.90
N LEU A 347 17.10 -16.51 1.35
CA LEU A 347 17.22 -15.71 0.13
C LEU A 347 16.62 -16.45 -1.08
N GLN A 348 16.08 -15.71 -2.03
CA GLN A 348 15.61 -16.24 -3.31
C GLN A 348 16.80 -16.73 -4.16
N ASP A 349 16.58 -17.73 -5.01
CA ASP A 349 17.64 -18.35 -5.82
C ASP A 349 18.35 -17.36 -6.75
N ASN A 350 17.63 -16.35 -7.26
CA ASN A 350 18.15 -15.30 -8.14
C ASN A 350 18.62 -14.04 -7.38
N ALA A 351 18.69 -14.07 -6.05
CA ALA A 351 19.01 -12.90 -5.23
C ALA A 351 20.38 -12.30 -5.57
N LEU A 352 21.39 -13.15 -5.84
CA LEU A 352 22.74 -12.71 -6.22
C LEU A 352 22.72 -11.85 -7.49
N ASP A 353 22.08 -12.34 -8.56
CA ASP A 353 22.01 -11.65 -9.85
C ASP A 353 21.30 -10.31 -9.72
N ILE A 354 20.21 -10.27 -8.94
CA ILE A 354 19.46 -9.05 -8.67
C ILE A 354 20.32 -8.05 -7.88
N ILE A 355 21.05 -8.51 -6.85
CA ILE A 355 21.94 -7.66 -6.05
C ILE A 355 23.06 -7.09 -6.91
N ILE A 356 23.70 -7.91 -7.76
CA ILE A 356 24.75 -7.46 -8.69
C ILE A 356 24.20 -6.43 -9.67
N ARG A 357 23.02 -6.69 -10.25
CA ARG A 357 22.35 -5.75 -11.17
C ARG A 357 22.00 -4.43 -10.48
N ARG A 358 21.46 -4.48 -9.26
CA ARG A 358 21.15 -3.28 -8.45
C ARG A 358 22.41 -2.51 -8.08
N SER A 359 23.50 -3.20 -7.73
CA SER A 359 24.79 -2.60 -7.37
C SER A 359 25.48 -1.94 -8.56
N SER A 360 25.28 -2.46 -9.77
CA SER A 360 25.90 -1.96 -11.00
C SER A 360 25.08 -0.84 -11.69
N ASN A 361 23.82 -0.66 -11.28
CA ASN A 361 22.97 0.38 -11.83
C ASN A 361 23.45 1.76 -11.35
N LYS A 362 23.70 2.66 -12.31
CA LYS A 362 24.16 4.02 -12.02
C LYS A 362 23.01 4.99 -11.76
N GLU A 363 21.80 4.63 -12.15
CA GLU A 363 20.61 5.44 -11.93
C GLU A 363 20.04 5.15 -10.54
N LYS A 364 19.72 6.23 -9.81
CA LYS A 364 19.02 6.14 -8.53
C LYS A 364 17.61 5.60 -8.76
N THR A 365 17.25 4.51 -8.08
CA THR A 365 15.94 3.84 -8.19
C THR A 365 15.33 3.60 -6.80
N TYR A 366 14.20 2.89 -6.72
CA TYR A 366 13.59 2.45 -5.46
C TYR A 366 14.44 1.43 -4.67
N ASN A 367 15.38 0.77 -5.34
CA ASN A 367 16.15 -0.34 -4.76
C ASN A 367 17.66 -0.10 -4.76
N ASN A 368 18.14 1.03 -5.31
CA ASN A 368 19.54 1.40 -5.23
C ASN A 368 19.72 2.92 -5.34
N ALA A 369 20.83 3.42 -4.82
CA ALA A 369 21.26 4.80 -4.99
C ALA A 369 22.79 4.88 -4.99
N ILE A 370 23.34 5.71 -5.86
CA ILE A 370 24.73 6.16 -5.75
C ILE A 370 24.70 7.51 -5.03
N VAL A 371 25.32 7.57 -3.86
CA VAL A 371 25.25 8.75 -2.97
C VAL A 371 26.61 9.39 -2.83
N THR A 372 26.65 10.71 -2.85
CA THR A 372 27.86 11.50 -2.64
C THR A 372 28.22 11.59 -1.15
N ILE A 373 29.49 11.83 -0.83
CA ILE A 373 29.92 12.08 0.56
C ILE A 373 29.12 13.23 1.18
N ASP A 374 28.83 14.30 0.43
CA ASP A 374 28.10 15.46 0.95
C ASP A 374 26.66 15.11 1.36
N GLU A 375 25.98 14.26 0.58
CA GLU A 375 24.66 13.73 0.96
C GLU A 375 24.74 12.90 2.23
N ILE A 376 25.79 12.08 2.38
CA ILE A 376 25.98 11.25 3.56
C ILE A 376 26.31 12.10 4.81
N VAL A 377 27.10 13.17 4.65
CA VAL A 377 27.39 14.12 5.73
C VAL A 377 26.11 14.82 6.18
N LYS A 378 25.27 15.29 5.25
CA LYS A 378 23.96 15.89 5.56
C LYS A 378 23.02 14.93 6.30
N ALA A 379 23.16 13.64 6.04
CA ALA A 379 22.43 12.56 6.71
C ALA A 379 23.14 12.01 7.98
N ASN A 380 24.02 12.80 8.60
CA ASN A 380 24.76 12.44 9.82
C ASN A 380 25.55 11.13 9.71
N TYR A 381 26.21 10.93 8.57
CA TYR A 381 26.98 9.72 8.26
C TYR A 381 26.16 8.43 8.29
N SER A 382 24.83 8.50 8.12
CA SER A 382 24.00 7.29 8.00
C SER A 382 24.25 6.60 6.66
N LEU A 383 24.43 5.29 6.67
CA LEU A 383 24.58 4.45 5.48
C LEU A 383 23.33 3.60 5.22
N TYR A 384 22.19 3.94 5.83
CA TYR A 384 20.95 3.21 5.66
C TYR A 384 20.34 3.45 4.27
N PRO A 385 20.17 2.43 3.40
CA PRO A 385 19.76 2.64 2.02
C PRO A 385 18.43 3.41 1.83
N ASP A 386 17.44 3.21 2.70
CA ASP A 386 16.13 3.87 2.59
C ASP A 386 16.18 5.40 2.70
N HIS A 387 17.26 5.97 3.25
CA HIS A 387 17.46 7.43 3.26
C HIS A 387 17.73 8.01 1.87
N TYR A 388 18.18 7.18 0.93
CA TYR A 388 18.80 7.66 -0.29
C TYR A 388 18.22 7.09 -1.58
N VAL A 389 17.55 5.94 -1.54
CA VAL A 389 16.80 5.43 -2.70
C VAL A 389 15.69 6.40 -3.08
N LEU A 390 15.20 6.32 -4.32
CA LEU A 390 13.91 6.92 -4.63
C LEU A 390 12.90 6.33 -3.66
N LYS A 391 12.16 7.19 -2.98
CA LYS A 391 10.91 6.72 -2.38
C LYS A 391 9.95 6.47 -3.55
N PRO A 392 9.12 5.42 -3.53
CA PRO A 392 7.99 5.33 -4.42
C PRO A 392 7.21 6.63 -4.33
N ILE A 393 7.47 7.56 -5.26
CA ILE A 393 6.56 8.63 -5.56
C ILE A 393 5.48 7.88 -6.31
N ASN A 394 4.51 7.38 -5.54
CA ASN A 394 3.30 6.85 -6.14
C ASN A 394 2.83 7.94 -7.10
N GLU A 395 2.63 7.60 -8.37
CA GLU A 395 1.86 8.36 -9.38
C GLU A 395 0.42 8.70 -8.90
N VAL A 396 0.09 8.36 -7.64
CA VAL A 396 -1.15 8.64 -6.93
C VAL A 396 -1.01 9.84 -5.96
N ALA A 397 0.19 10.23 -5.53
CA ALA A 397 0.36 11.42 -4.68
C ALA A 397 -0.05 12.71 -5.41
N GLU A 398 0.23 12.78 -6.72
CA GLU A 398 -0.29 13.84 -7.60
C GLU A 398 -1.81 13.74 -7.83
N LYS A 399 -2.44 12.58 -7.59
CA LYS A 399 -3.90 12.39 -7.72
C LYS A 399 -4.68 12.86 -6.49
N ILE A 400 -4.06 12.89 -5.30
CA ILE A 400 -4.73 13.33 -4.06
C ILE A 400 -4.73 14.86 -3.96
N SER A 401 -3.56 15.47 -4.16
CA SER A 401 -3.45 16.92 -4.19
C SER A 401 -2.20 17.37 -4.93
N LYS A 402 -2.33 18.48 -5.64
CA LYS A 402 -1.21 19.21 -6.27
C LYS A 402 -0.37 20.00 -5.27
N LYS A 403 -0.88 20.24 -4.05
CA LYS A 403 -0.22 21.06 -3.02
C LYS A 403 -0.14 20.30 -1.71
N TRP A 404 1.06 20.27 -1.14
CA TRP A 404 1.35 19.64 0.14
C TRP A 404 1.97 20.66 1.08
N VAL A 405 1.50 20.72 2.32
CA VAL A 405 1.88 21.76 3.29
C VAL A 405 2.27 21.12 4.61
N PRO A 406 3.42 21.48 5.22
CA PRO A 406 3.80 21.03 6.56
C PRO A 406 2.76 21.41 7.63
N ILE A 407 2.52 20.53 8.61
CA ILE A 407 1.60 20.78 9.73
C ILE A 407 1.97 22.08 10.46
N GLU A 408 3.25 22.42 10.63
CA GLU A 408 3.67 23.66 11.29
C GLU A 408 3.11 24.96 10.68
N GLN A 409 2.77 24.95 9.40
CA GLN A 409 2.21 26.11 8.71
C GLN A 409 0.70 26.24 8.94
N LEU A 410 0.04 25.15 9.35
CA LEU A 410 -1.42 25.04 9.45
C LEU A 410 -1.90 24.91 10.90
N ALA A 411 -1.03 24.43 11.79
CA ALA A 411 -1.38 24.09 13.15
C ALA A 411 -0.18 24.14 14.12
N ILE A 412 -0.48 24.21 15.41
CA ILE A 412 0.48 23.99 16.48
C ILE A 412 0.39 22.55 16.99
N ALA A 413 1.54 21.94 17.27
CA ALA A 413 1.62 20.66 17.96
C ALA A 413 1.91 20.87 19.46
N ILE A 414 1.01 20.38 20.31
CA ILE A 414 1.05 20.43 21.77
C ILE A 414 1.20 19.00 22.28
N GLN A 415 2.21 18.73 23.10
CA GLN A 415 2.35 17.42 23.73
C GLN A 415 1.37 17.31 24.91
N GLY A 416 0.68 16.18 25.09
CA GLY A 416 -0.18 15.96 26.24
C GLY A 416 0.54 16.02 27.60
N THR A 417 -0.26 16.02 28.67
CA THR A 417 0.17 16.21 30.06
C THR A 417 1.16 15.12 30.50
N ARG A 418 2.27 15.53 31.12
CA ARG A 418 3.31 14.59 31.59
C ARG A 418 2.91 13.94 32.90
N ASN A 419 3.57 12.83 33.23
CA ASN A 419 3.44 12.13 34.52
C ASN A 419 2.05 11.55 34.88
N LEU A 420 1.04 11.60 34.01
CA LEU A 420 -0.29 11.04 34.30
C LEU A 420 -0.29 9.51 34.50
N GLY A 421 0.61 8.80 33.81
CA GLY A 421 0.76 7.35 33.97
C GLY A 421 1.11 6.89 35.41
N ARG A 422 1.60 7.79 36.27
CA ARG A 422 1.95 7.48 37.68
C ARG A 422 0.76 7.62 38.64
N LEU A 423 -0.35 8.20 38.19
CA LEU A 423 -1.54 8.40 39.01
C LEU A 423 -2.32 7.09 39.17
N GLN A 424 -2.93 6.90 40.34
CA GLN A 424 -3.82 5.77 40.63
C GLN A 424 -5.15 5.90 39.86
N GLY A 425 -5.93 4.83 39.85
CA GLY A 425 -7.26 4.83 39.25
C GLY A 425 -8.21 5.80 39.97
N GLY A 426 -9.03 6.52 39.21
CA GLY A 426 -10.00 7.50 39.74
C GLY A 426 -11.23 7.62 38.84
N GLU A 427 -11.91 8.78 38.87
CA GLU A 427 -13.13 9.01 38.09
C GLU A 427 -12.91 9.81 36.80
N SER A 428 -11.82 10.57 36.70
CA SER A 428 -11.59 11.45 35.54
C SER A 428 -11.02 10.69 34.36
N GLU A 429 -11.65 10.84 33.20
CA GLU A 429 -11.26 10.16 31.96
C GLU A 429 -10.05 10.83 31.28
N VAL A 430 -9.12 9.99 30.82
CA VAL A 430 -7.86 10.40 30.19
C VAL A 430 -7.67 9.66 28.87
N ILE A 431 -7.35 10.43 27.84
CA ILE A 431 -6.96 9.92 26.52
C ILE A 431 -5.47 9.55 26.56
N VAL A 432 -5.18 8.27 26.40
CA VAL A 432 -3.83 7.73 26.28
C VAL A 432 -3.58 7.24 24.85
N GLY A 433 -2.32 7.04 24.46
CA GLY A 433 -1.94 6.68 23.08
C GLY A 433 -2.69 5.48 22.50
N LYS A 434 -2.97 4.46 23.32
CA LYS A 434 -3.77 3.28 22.91
C LYS A 434 -5.26 3.60 22.68
N SER A 435 -5.80 4.61 23.37
CA SER A 435 -7.20 5.04 23.25
C SER A 435 -7.49 5.72 21.91
N VAL A 436 -6.50 6.39 21.31
CA VAL A 436 -6.70 7.15 20.05
C VAL A 436 -7.22 6.23 18.94
N ARG A 437 -6.65 5.03 18.81
CA ARG A 437 -7.08 4.04 17.80
C ARG A 437 -8.50 3.52 18.03
N GLN A 438 -8.90 3.41 19.29
CA GLN A 438 -10.22 2.96 19.73
C GLN A 438 -11.28 4.04 19.50
N MET A 439 -10.93 5.30 19.79
CA MET A 439 -11.75 6.46 19.47
C MET A 439 -12.02 6.57 17.96
N TYR A 440 -10.99 6.39 17.12
CA TYR A 440 -11.15 6.36 15.66
C TYR A 440 -12.10 5.26 15.18
N LYS A 441 -12.15 4.11 15.88
CA LYS A 441 -13.07 3.00 15.58
C LYS A 441 -14.48 3.17 16.16
N ASN A 442 -14.80 4.33 16.73
CA ASN A 442 -16.04 4.58 17.45
C ASN A 442 -16.32 3.59 18.60
N ASP A 443 -15.27 3.12 19.27
CA ASP A 443 -15.31 2.23 20.44
C ASP A 443 -14.34 2.73 21.52
N PRO A 444 -14.62 3.90 22.15
CA PRO A 444 -13.65 4.57 23.00
C PRO A 444 -13.45 3.83 24.32
N TYR A 445 -12.21 3.40 24.57
CA TYR A 445 -11.76 3.01 25.91
C TYR A 445 -10.82 4.08 26.47
N LEU A 446 -11.22 4.67 27.59
CA LEU A 446 -10.50 5.74 28.27
C LEU A 446 -10.00 5.24 29.62
N GLU A 447 -8.77 5.59 29.98
CA GLU A 447 -8.28 5.30 31.32
C GLU A 447 -8.89 6.30 32.30
N LYS A 448 -9.24 5.84 33.51
CA LYS A 448 -9.71 6.73 34.58
C LYS A 448 -8.63 6.95 35.62
N LYS A 449 -8.36 8.21 35.97
CA LYS A 449 -7.30 8.63 36.88
C LYS A 449 -7.81 9.57 37.95
N ASP A 450 -7.16 9.56 39.11
CA ASP A 450 -7.39 10.55 40.17
C ASP A 450 -6.38 11.70 40.04
N PHE A 451 -6.90 12.93 40.01
CA PHE A 451 -6.14 14.18 39.89
C PHE A 451 -6.09 14.99 41.18
N SER A 452 -6.66 14.49 42.28
CA SER A 452 -6.75 15.18 43.58
C SER A 452 -5.40 15.71 44.10
N SER A 453 -4.29 15.07 43.73
CA SER A 453 -2.92 15.39 44.14
C SER A 453 -2.02 15.92 43.01
N PHE A 454 -2.58 16.21 41.84
CA PHE A 454 -1.80 16.59 40.65
C PHE A 454 -1.60 18.11 40.55
N ALA A 455 -0.33 18.56 40.58
CA ALA A 455 0.03 19.98 40.66
C ALA A 455 0.48 20.61 39.32
N GLU A 456 0.60 19.85 38.23
CA GLU A 456 1.01 20.36 36.92
C GLU A 456 -0.19 20.86 36.09
N ASN A 457 0.06 21.73 35.11
CA ASN A 457 -0.97 22.20 34.18
C ASN A 457 -1.51 21.03 33.32
N ILE A 458 -2.82 20.81 33.40
CA ILE A 458 -3.53 19.76 32.66
C ILE A 458 -3.89 20.27 31.27
N ILE A 459 -3.47 19.54 30.25
CA ILE A 459 -3.80 19.84 28.84
C ILE A 459 -5.10 19.13 28.47
N ARG A 460 -6.02 19.91 27.90
CA ARG A 460 -7.36 19.46 27.50
C ARG A 460 -7.58 19.61 26.00
N THR A 461 -8.43 18.76 25.45
CA THR A 461 -8.89 18.86 24.07
C THR A 461 -9.83 20.06 23.87
N GLU A 462 -9.77 20.64 22.68
CA GLU A 462 -10.74 21.60 22.15
C GLU A 462 -11.48 20.99 20.94
N PRO A 463 -12.63 21.54 20.53
CA PRO A 463 -13.35 21.04 19.36
C PRO A 463 -12.45 21.08 18.12
N TYR A 464 -12.45 20.01 17.35
CA TYR A 464 -11.67 19.84 16.12
C TYR A 464 -10.14 19.79 16.30
N ASP A 465 -9.66 19.58 17.53
CA ASP A 465 -8.27 19.17 17.74
C ASP A 465 -8.00 17.82 17.06
N LEU A 466 -6.81 17.65 16.49
CA LEU A 466 -6.36 16.39 15.90
C LEU A 466 -5.38 15.68 16.83
N LEU A 467 -5.79 14.53 17.36
CA LEU A 467 -5.00 13.71 18.28
C LEU A 467 -4.12 12.74 17.47
N ILE A 468 -2.81 12.73 17.73
CA ILE A 468 -1.86 11.83 17.09
C ILE A 468 -1.15 10.99 18.16
N GLN A 469 -1.26 9.67 18.07
CA GLN A 469 -0.54 8.75 18.95
C GLN A 469 0.97 8.95 18.80
N ARG A 470 1.68 9.13 19.92
CA ARG A 470 3.11 9.45 19.91
C ARG A 470 4.01 8.24 19.66
N ILE A 471 3.62 7.06 20.13
CA ILE A 471 4.47 5.86 20.18
C ILE A 471 3.77 4.71 19.45
N GLY A 472 4.46 4.08 18.50
CA GLY A 472 4.01 2.90 17.77
C GLY A 472 4.32 2.98 16.27
N ASP A 473 4.45 1.83 15.61
CA ASP A 473 4.85 1.73 14.19
C ASP A 473 3.79 2.24 13.20
N ASN A 474 2.54 2.33 13.66
CA ASN A 474 1.43 2.93 12.93
C ASN A 474 0.63 3.83 13.90
N PRO A 475 1.05 5.08 14.12
CA PRO A 475 0.41 5.96 15.08
C PRO A 475 -1.02 6.30 14.63
N ALA A 476 -2.00 5.96 15.46
CA ALA A 476 -3.39 6.29 15.18
C ALA A 476 -3.65 7.80 15.31
N VAL A 477 -4.61 8.28 14.52
CA VAL A 477 -5.05 9.67 14.51
C VAL A 477 -6.55 9.76 14.79
N HIS A 478 -7.01 10.77 15.52
CA HIS A 478 -8.43 10.99 15.79
C HIS A 478 -8.77 12.47 15.78
N MET A 479 -9.89 12.87 15.16
CA MET A 479 -10.41 14.24 15.23
C MET A 479 -11.38 14.35 16.42
N VAL A 480 -11.12 15.31 17.31
CA VAL A 480 -11.99 15.60 18.47
C VAL A 480 -13.30 16.23 17.99
N LEU A 481 -14.43 15.59 18.32
CA LEU A 481 -15.76 16.13 18.05
C LEU A 481 -16.15 17.17 19.13
N PRO A 482 -17.10 18.08 18.85
CA PRO A 482 -17.59 19.04 19.85
C PRO A 482 -18.04 18.39 21.16
N GLU A 483 -18.71 17.25 21.11
CA GLU A 483 -19.10 16.46 22.29
C GLU A 483 -17.93 15.85 23.09
N GLN A 484 -16.72 15.79 22.50
CA GLN A 484 -15.49 15.24 23.10
C GLN A 484 -14.51 16.34 23.56
N SER A 485 -14.97 17.59 23.62
CA SER A 485 -14.17 18.72 24.06
C SER A 485 -13.96 18.71 25.58
N GLY A 486 -12.81 19.20 26.05
CA GLY A 486 -12.46 19.33 27.46
C GLY A 486 -11.86 18.08 28.10
N MET A 487 -11.63 17.02 27.34
CA MET A 487 -11.05 15.76 27.81
C MET A 487 -9.55 15.90 28.10
N ILE A 488 -9.04 15.17 29.10
CA ILE A 488 -7.64 15.24 29.51
C ILE A 488 -6.78 14.34 28.62
N VAL A 489 -5.60 14.82 28.21
CA VAL A 489 -4.70 14.10 27.29
C VAL A 489 -3.35 13.79 27.97
N ASP A 490 -2.89 12.54 27.86
CA ASP A 490 -1.58 12.07 28.36
C ASP A 490 -0.44 12.36 27.36
N GLN A 491 0.79 12.45 27.87
CA GLN A 491 2.04 12.67 27.11
C GLN A 491 2.31 11.68 25.96
N THR A 492 1.61 10.55 25.93
CA THR A 492 1.64 9.57 24.83
C THR A 492 0.84 10.00 23.60
N VAL A 493 0.22 11.19 23.62
CA VAL A 493 -0.55 11.76 22.51
C VAL A 493 -0.09 13.20 22.24
N PHE A 494 -0.03 13.57 20.97
CA PHE A 494 0.08 14.97 20.53
C PHE A 494 -1.30 15.50 20.15
N ILE A 495 -1.58 16.73 20.55
CA ILE A 495 -2.70 17.53 20.08
C ILE A 495 -2.18 18.45 18.97
N VAL A 496 -2.74 18.35 17.78
CA VAL A 496 -2.48 19.25 16.66
C VAL A 496 -3.69 20.18 16.53
N ARG A 497 -3.49 21.45 16.87
CA ARG A 497 -4.54 22.47 16.89
C ARG A 497 -4.36 23.42 15.71
N PHE A 498 -5.32 23.39 14.78
CA PHE A 498 -5.32 24.22 13.58
C PHE A 498 -5.68 25.66 13.92
N TYR A 499 -5.10 26.64 13.21
CA TYR A 499 -5.34 28.06 13.49
C TYR A 499 -6.75 28.50 13.09
N GLU A 500 -7.12 28.35 11.82
CA GLU A 500 -8.46 28.66 11.29
C GLU A 500 -8.72 27.81 10.04
N ILE A 501 -9.11 26.53 10.23
CA ILE A 501 -9.39 25.64 9.11
C ILE A 501 -10.75 24.97 9.29
N LYS A 502 -11.50 24.82 8.18
CA LYS A 502 -12.81 24.17 8.14
C LYS A 502 -12.74 22.75 8.72
N PRO A 503 -13.73 22.31 9.52
CA PRO A 503 -13.77 20.95 10.09
C PRO A 503 -13.61 19.83 9.06
N GLY A 504 -14.17 20.01 7.86
CA GLY A 504 -14.06 19.05 6.77
C GLY A 504 -12.63 18.73 6.34
N PHE A 505 -11.76 19.74 6.32
CA PHE A 505 -10.35 19.55 6.02
C PHE A 505 -9.64 18.81 7.15
N ILE A 506 -9.95 19.11 8.41
CA ILE A 506 -9.35 18.43 9.56
C ILE A 506 -9.75 16.94 9.54
N ASN A 507 -11.00 16.63 9.19
CA ASN A 507 -11.47 15.26 8.99
C ASN A 507 -10.71 14.57 7.84
N PHE A 508 -10.55 15.24 6.69
CA PHE A 508 -9.74 14.73 5.59
C PHE A 508 -8.30 14.38 6.04
N VAL A 509 -7.68 15.26 6.83
CA VAL A 509 -6.32 15.02 7.36
C VAL A 509 -6.30 13.80 8.28
N ALA A 510 -7.29 13.65 9.16
CA ALA A 510 -7.41 12.49 10.04
C ALA A 510 -7.51 11.17 9.24
N GLU A 511 -8.40 11.12 8.25
CA GLU A 511 -8.58 9.95 7.40
C GLU A 511 -7.33 9.63 6.56
N PHE A 512 -6.71 10.66 5.99
CA PHE A 512 -5.47 10.50 5.25
C PHE A 512 -4.38 9.87 6.13
N LEU A 513 -4.15 10.41 7.33
CA LEU A 513 -3.10 9.94 8.22
C LEU A 513 -3.34 8.54 8.78
N ASN A 514 -4.61 8.13 8.96
CA ASN A 514 -4.95 6.75 9.37
C ASN A 514 -4.89 5.72 8.23
N SER A 515 -4.90 6.15 6.96
CA SER A 515 -4.74 5.25 5.82
C SER A 515 -3.36 4.59 5.80
N ASP A 516 -3.22 3.45 5.12
CA ASP A 516 -1.91 2.81 4.91
C ASP A 516 -0.89 3.78 4.28
N ARG A 517 -1.36 4.71 3.44
CA ARG A 517 -0.51 5.74 2.84
C ARG A 517 -0.07 6.79 3.86
N GLY A 518 -1.00 7.27 4.69
CA GLY A 518 -0.71 8.18 5.78
C GLY A 518 0.26 7.59 6.79
N ALA A 519 0.02 6.35 7.21
CA ALA A 519 0.90 5.59 8.09
C ALA A 519 2.33 5.51 7.53
N ASN A 520 2.47 5.11 6.26
CA ASN A 520 3.76 5.07 5.58
C ASN A 520 4.37 6.48 5.43
N HIS A 521 3.55 7.50 5.22
CA HIS A 521 3.99 8.88 5.12
C HIS A 521 4.57 9.37 6.46
N ILE A 522 3.86 9.15 7.58
CA ILE A 522 4.34 9.46 8.93
C ILE A 522 5.64 8.69 9.22
N ALA A 523 5.68 7.39 8.94
CA ALA A 523 6.87 6.55 9.11
C ALA A 523 8.09 7.12 8.35
N SER A 524 7.85 7.75 7.20
CA SER A 524 8.88 8.41 6.40
C SER A 524 9.47 9.69 7.04
N PHE A 525 8.94 10.18 8.17
CA PHE A 525 9.55 11.24 8.97
C PHE A 525 10.25 10.72 10.24
N CYS A 526 10.06 9.43 10.57
CA CYS A 526 10.51 8.79 11.81
C CYS A 526 11.83 8.01 11.67
N HIS A 527 12.63 8.25 10.64
CA HIS A 527 13.81 7.44 10.34
C HIS A 527 14.76 7.27 11.56
N ASN A 528 15.33 6.07 11.70
CA ASN A 528 16.40 5.70 12.66
C ASN A 528 16.00 5.26 14.08
N VAL A 529 14.79 4.75 14.31
CA VAL A 529 14.38 4.27 15.64
C VAL A 529 13.72 2.88 15.54
N THR A 530 14.14 1.94 16.40
CA THR A 530 13.58 0.58 16.49
C THR A 530 12.12 0.58 16.94
N VAL A 531 11.68 1.65 17.63
CA VAL A 531 10.29 1.92 18.00
C VAL A 531 9.97 3.33 17.53
N GLN A 532 9.03 3.49 16.59
CA GLN A 532 8.67 4.81 16.09
C GLN A 532 8.09 5.67 17.21
N THR A 533 8.82 6.72 17.59
CA THR A 533 8.39 7.72 18.58
C THR A 533 8.38 9.08 17.91
N LEU A 534 7.20 9.68 17.80
CA LEU A 534 7.04 11.02 17.25
C LEU A 534 7.59 12.05 18.25
N THR A 535 8.37 13.00 17.72
CA THR A 535 8.77 14.20 18.44
C THR A 535 7.96 15.39 17.92
N LYS A 536 7.89 16.49 18.67
CA LYS A 536 7.19 17.71 18.22
C LYS A 536 7.71 18.20 16.87
N LYS A 537 9.03 18.16 16.66
CA LYS A 537 9.68 18.53 15.39
C LYS A 537 9.25 17.62 14.24
N VAL A 538 9.12 16.31 14.49
CA VAL A 538 8.64 15.34 13.49
C VAL A 538 7.20 15.67 13.12
N VAL A 539 6.31 15.83 14.11
CA VAL A 539 4.89 16.16 13.87
C VAL A 539 4.77 17.43 13.03
N HIS A 540 5.52 18.48 13.38
CA HIS A 540 5.57 19.73 12.63
C HIS A 540 6.03 19.58 11.17
N SER A 541 6.96 18.66 10.91
CA SER A 541 7.48 18.41 9.56
C SER A 541 6.58 17.55 8.68
N ILE A 542 5.61 16.82 9.24
CA ILE A 542 4.68 15.99 8.45
C ILE A 542 3.95 16.90 7.46
N THR A 543 4.03 16.57 6.18
CA THR A 543 3.31 17.30 5.13
C THR A 543 1.92 16.71 4.94
N ILE A 544 0.90 17.55 4.87
CA ILE A 544 -0.48 17.14 4.62
C ILE A 544 -0.94 17.61 3.23
N PRO A 545 -1.67 16.78 2.47
CA PRO A 545 -2.20 17.16 1.18
C PRO A 545 -3.31 18.20 1.34
N ILE A 546 -3.39 19.16 0.43
CA ILE A 546 -4.49 20.14 0.37
C ILE A 546 -5.56 19.61 -0.58
N ALA A 547 -6.58 18.93 -0.06
CA ALA A 547 -7.67 18.41 -0.87
C ALA A 547 -8.51 19.53 -1.49
N ASP A 548 -9.06 19.30 -2.69
CA ASP A 548 -10.08 20.19 -3.24
C ASP A 548 -11.39 20.09 -2.45
N ASP A 549 -12.25 21.11 -2.59
CA ASP A 549 -13.51 21.17 -1.83
C ASP A 549 -14.46 20.01 -2.16
N SER A 550 -14.37 19.46 -3.38
CA SER A 550 -15.18 18.31 -3.81
C SER A 550 -14.81 17.03 -3.05
N MET A 551 -13.52 16.75 -2.86
CA MET A 551 -13.06 15.59 -2.11
C MET A 551 -13.36 15.73 -0.61
N GLN A 552 -13.28 16.95 -0.07
CA GLN A 552 -13.67 17.22 1.32
C GLN A 552 -15.17 17.00 1.55
N SER A 553 -16.02 17.47 0.62
CA SER A 553 -17.47 17.24 0.67
C SER A 553 -17.79 15.75 0.64
N LEU A 554 -17.20 15.00 -0.31
CA LEU A 554 -17.45 13.57 -0.46
C LEU A 554 -17.08 12.78 0.81
N LEU A 555 -15.95 13.08 1.43
CA LEU A 555 -15.57 12.42 2.68
C LEU A 555 -16.49 12.79 3.85
N MET A 556 -16.99 14.04 3.90
CA MET A 556 -18.00 14.41 4.88
C MET A 556 -19.33 13.70 4.64
N GLU A 557 -19.75 13.53 3.39
CA GLU A 557 -20.94 12.75 3.03
C GLU A 557 -20.80 11.28 3.44
N ILE A 558 -19.64 10.68 3.19
CA ILE A 558 -19.33 9.31 3.63
C ILE A 558 -19.36 9.22 5.16
N ALA A 559 -18.67 10.12 5.86
CA ALA A 559 -18.63 10.13 7.33
C ALA A 559 -20.03 10.34 7.94
N HIS A 560 -20.86 11.18 7.32
CA HIS A 560 -22.25 11.36 7.72
C HIS A 560 -23.06 10.07 7.54
N ALA A 561 -22.94 9.42 6.38
CA ALA A 561 -23.61 8.15 6.11
C ALA A 561 -23.17 7.05 7.09
N GLU A 562 -21.87 6.93 7.38
CA GLU A 562 -21.33 6.02 8.39
C GLU A 562 -21.90 6.34 9.78
N LYS A 563 -21.95 7.61 10.17
CA LYS A 563 -22.54 8.03 11.45
C LYS A 563 -24.00 7.63 11.55
N SER A 564 -24.81 7.85 10.52
CA SER A 564 -26.22 7.44 10.49
C SER A 564 -26.36 5.92 10.62
N LEU A 565 -25.55 5.14 9.90
CA LEU A 565 -25.54 3.67 10.00
C LEU A 565 -25.10 3.18 11.39
N SER A 566 -24.07 3.81 11.98
CA SER A 566 -23.61 3.50 13.33
C SER A 566 -24.66 3.83 14.39
N GLN A 567 -25.42 4.92 14.23
CA GLN A 567 -26.53 5.24 15.13
C GLN A 567 -27.62 4.17 15.07
N GLU A 568 -28.02 3.71 13.89
CA GLU A 568 -28.98 2.62 13.75
C GLU A 568 -28.45 1.31 14.36
N LYS A 569 -27.16 1.01 14.18
CA LYS A 569 -26.49 -0.12 14.84
C LYS A 569 -26.52 0.00 16.37
N LEU A 570 -26.26 1.19 16.92
CA LEU A 570 -26.30 1.43 18.37
C LEU A 570 -27.71 1.27 18.94
N LYS A 571 -28.75 1.76 18.23
CA LYS A 571 -30.15 1.54 18.61
C LYS A 571 -30.48 0.04 18.65
N ALA A 572 -30.05 -0.72 17.64
CA ALA A 572 -30.24 -2.18 17.60
C ALA A 572 -29.51 -2.90 18.76
N ASN A 573 -28.28 -2.49 19.09
CA ASN A 573 -27.54 -3.02 20.24
C ASN A 573 -28.23 -2.68 21.58
N ALA A 574 -28.72 -1.46 21.75
CA ALA A 574 -29.43 -1.03 22.96
C ALA A 574 -30.71 -1.84 23.17
N LEU A 575 -31.46 -2.14 22.12
CA LEU A 575 -32.60 -3.06 22.18
C LEU A 575 -32.18 -4.46 22.60
N LYS A 576 -31.09 -4.98 22.02
CA LYS A 576 -30.58 -6.32 22.35
C LYS A 576 -30.30 -6.46 23.85
N VAL A 577 -29.80 -5.41 24.49
CA VAL A 577 -29.59 -5.35 25.94
C VAL A 577 -30.93 -5.27 26.69
N LYS A 578 -31.82 -4.35 26.29
CA LYS A 578 -33.16 -4.16 26.90
C LYS A 578 -34.03 -5.44 26.90
N ILE A 579 -33.89 -6.32 25.91
CA ILE A 579 -34.59 -7.62 25.86
C ILE A 579 -34.35 -8.43 27.14
N PHE A 580 -33.15 -8.33 27.72
CA PHE A 580 -32.75 -9.12 28.88
C PHE A 580 -32.86 -8.35 30.21
N GLU A 581 -33.33 -7.09 30.20
CA GLU A 581 -33.43 -6.21 31.38
C GLU A 581 -34.83 -6.11 32.01
N GLY A 582 -35.80 -6.93 31.56
CA GLY A 582 -37.07 -7.10 32.27
C GLY A 582 -38.06 -5.92 32.20
N LEU A 583 -37.94 -5.04 31.19
CA LEU A 583 -38.95 -4.02 30.90
C LEU A 583 -40.28 -4.68 30.43
N GLY A 584 -41.43 -4.09 30.78
CA GLY A 584 -42.76 -4.65 30.49
C GLY A 584 -43.05 -4.84 29.00
N TYR A 585 -43.64 -5.98 28.67
CA TYR A 585 -43.87 -6.49 27.30
C TYR A 585 -44.52 -5.47 26.33
N GLU A 586 -45.48 -4.66 26.78
CA GLU A 586 -46.21 -3.70 25.93
C GLU A 586 -45.39 -2.50 25.46
N LYS A 587 -44.43 -2.00 26.26
CA LYS A 587 -43.55 -0.89 25.85
C LYS A 587 -42.49 -1.34 24.85
N ILE A 588 -42.15 -2.62 24.92
CA ILE A 588 -41.16 -3.27 24.07
C ILE A 588 -41.73 -3.47 22.66
N GLU A 589 -42.99 -3.90 22.53
CA GLU A 589 -43.62 -4.27 21.25
C GLU A 589 -43.70 -3.10 20.24
N ASN A 590 -44.14 -1.91 20.66
CA ASN A 590 -44.22 -0.73 19.79
C ASN A 590 -42.84 -0.24 19.31
N ASP A 591 -41.82 -0.26 20.18
CA ASP A 591 -40.44 0.08 19.82
C ASP A 591 -39.85 -0.98 18.86
N PHE A 592 -40.21 -2.25 19.04
CA PHE A 592 -39.78 -3.35 18.17
C PHE A 592 -40.32 -3.23 16.76
N ASP A 593 -41.61 -2.95 16.56
CA ASP A 593 -42.19 -2.89 15.22
C ASP A 593 -41.66 -1.71 14.40
N SER A 594 -41.51 -0.54 15.03
CA SER A 594 -40.91 0.63 14.39
C SER A 594 -39.44 0.39 13.98
N ILE A 595 -38.66 -0.23 14.87
CA ILE A 595 -37.24 -0.50 14.61
C ILE A 595 -37.07 -1.66 13.63
N ARG A 596 -37.89 -2.71 13.71
CA ARG A 596 -37.93 -3.81 12.74
C ARG A 596 -38.29 -3.29 11.35
N PHE A 597 -39.27 -2.40 11.24
CA PHE A 597 -39.61 -1.75 9.97
C PHE A 597 -38.43 -0.93 9.42
N SER A 598 -37.77 -0.15 10.27
CA SER A 598 -36.62 0.67 9.88
C SER A 598 -35.43 -0.19 9.42
N LEU A 599 -35.10 -1.25 10.17
CA LEU A 599 -34.02 -2.19 9.83
C LEU A 599 -34.32 -2.98 8.56
N ASN A 600 -35.55 -3.46 8.38
CA ASN A 600 -35.95 -4.17 7.16
C ASN A 600 -35.91 -3.24 5.95
N THR A 601 -36.34 -1.97 6.09
CA THR A 601 -36.28 -0.97 5.03
C THR A 601 -34.83 -0.69 4.63
N LEU A 602 -33.95 -0.51 5.62
CA LEU A 602 -32.53 -0.28 5.40
C LEU A 602 -31.85 -1.50 4.76
N GLU A 603 -32.14 -2.71 5.25
CA GLU A 603 -31.63 -3.95 4.68
C GLU A 603 -32.09 -4.14 3.23
N ASN A 604 -33.36 -3.86 2.93
CA ASN A 604 -33.90 -3.94 1.57
C ASN A 604 -33.29 -2.89 0.63
N ALA A 605 -33.07 -1.67 1.11
CA ALA A 605 -32.37 -0.64 0.35
C ALA A 605 -30.93 -1.07 0.04
N LEU A 606 -30.21 -1.60 1.03
CA LEU A 606 -28.83 -2.09 0.86
C LEU A 606 -28.73 -3.31 -0.07
N LYS A 607 -29.69 -4.26 0.00
CA LYS A 607 -29.73 -5.44 -0.87
C LYS A 607 -30.00 -5.08 -2.33
N ASN A 608 -30.75 -4.02 -2.59
CA ASN A 608 -31.16 -3.62 -3.94
C ASN A 608 -30.36 -2.43 -4.49
N LYS A 609 -29.41 -1.87 -3.74
CA LYS A 609 -28.66 -0.65 -4.10
C LYS A 609 -28.00 -0.70 -5.49
N ASP A 610 -27.58 -1.88 -5.94
CA ASP A 610 -26.88 -2.07 -7.20
C ASP A 610 -27.81 -2.43 -8.36
N LYS A 611 -29.11 -2.69 -8.10
CA LYS A 611 -30.09 -3.00 -9.14
C LYS A 611 -30.50 -1.72 -9.87
N ILE A 612 -30.35 -1.69 -11.20
CA ILE A 612 -30.70 -0.54 -12.02
C ILE A 612 -32.15 -0.10 -11.83
N SER A 613 -33.09 -1.05 -11.73
CA SER A 613 -34.50 -0.75 -11.49
C SER A 613 -34.74 0.00 -10.17
N TYR A 614 -34.04 -0.38 -9.11
CA TYR A 614 -34.15 0.29 -7.81
C TYR A 614 -33.54 1.69 -7.85
N LYS A 615 -32.38 1.86 -8.52
CA LYS A 615 -31.75 3.17 -8.71
C LYS A 615 -32.65 4.11 -9.51
N VAL A 616 -33.21 3.64 -10.63
CA VAL A 616 -34.08 4.44 -11.49
C VAL A 616 -35.34 4.87 -10.75
N SER A 617 -36.06 3.94 -10.11
CA SER A 617 -37.32 4.26 -9.41
C SER A 617 -37.16 5.24 -8.24
N ASN A 618 -35.97 5.36 -7.64
CA ASN A 618 -35.77 6.17 -6.42
C ASN A 618 -34.85 7.38 -6.60
N GLN A 619 -33.99 7.39 -7.61
CA GLN A 619 -32.91 8.38 -7.71
C GLN A 619 -32.89 9.14 -9.03
N TYR A 620 -33.44 8.60 -10.11
CA TYR A 620 -33.39 9.27 -11.41
C TYR A 620 -34.43 10.39 -11.48
N PRO A 621 -34.23 11.40 -12.37
CA PRO A 621 -35.23 12.42 -12.61
C PRO A 621 -36.58 11.82 -13.02
N TYR A 622 -37.66 12.39 -12.52
CA TYR A 622 -39.02 11.88 -12.72
C TYR A 622 -39.37 11.55 -14.19
N PRO A 623 -39.05 12.38 -15.21
CA PRO A 623 -39.32 12.04 -16.61
C PRO A 623 -38.74 10.70 -17.07
N ILE A 624 -37.57 10.33 -16.55
CA ILE A 624 -36.89 9.07 -16.90
C ILE A 624 -37.46 7.92 -16.05
N ALA A 625 -37.57 8.14 -14.74
CA ALA A 625 -38.00 7.11 -13.81
C ALA A 625 -39.44 6.64 -14.06
N PHE A 626 -40.35 7.58 -14.29
CA PHE A 626 -41.75 7.30 -14.61
C PHE A 626 -41.90 6.54 -15.93
N ALA A 627 -41.18 6.96 -16.98
CA ALA A 627 -41.22 6.30 -18.27
C ALA A 627 -40.61 4.88 -18.22
N TYR A 628 -39.55 4.68 -17.43
CA TYR A 628 -38.97 3.36 -17.20
C TYR A 628 -39.97 2.41 -16.53
N ARG A 629 -40.72 2.88 -15.52
CA ARG A 629 -41.78 2.11 -14.90
C ARG A 629 -42.87 1.73 -15.90
N ASN A 630 -43.32 2.69 -16.71
CA ASN A 630 -44.39 2.48 -17.69
C ASN A 630 -43.98 1.56 -18.84
N MET A 631 -42.69 1.38 -19.09
CA MET A 631 -42.17 0.44 -20.07
C MET A 631 -42.68 -0.99 -19.84
N TYR A 632 -42.88 -1.36 -18.57
CA TYR A 632 -43.35 -2.67 -18.13
C TYR A 632 -44.83 -2.69 -17.70
N ALA A 633 -45.59 -1.64 -18.02
CA ALA A 633 -47.01 -1.58 -17.66
C ALA A 633 -47.85 -2.61 -18.43
N ASP A 634 -47.45 -2.92 -19.67
CA ASP A 634 -48.12 -3.89 -20.53
C ASP A 634 -47.65 -5.33 -20.28
N ARG A 635 -48.53 -6.32 -20.51
CA ARG A 635 -48.21 -7.76 -20.40
C ARG A 635 -47.80 -8.41 -21.72
N GLU A 636 -48.07 -7.75 -22.84
CA GLU A 636 -47.77 -8.24 -24.18
C GLU A 636 -46.37 -7.81 -24.64
N TRP A 637 -45.55 -8.76 -25.10
CA TRP A 637 -44.15 -8.50 -25.50
C TRP A 637 -44.02 -7.49 -26.65
N SER A 638 -44.99 -7.44 -27.56
CA SER A 638 -45.01 -6.46 -28.65
C SER A 638 -45.23 -5.03 -28.13
N ALA A 639 -46.07 -4.86 -27.12
CA ALA A 639 -46.32 -3.58 -26.47
C ALA A 639 -45.11 -3.14 -25.63
N ILE A 640 -44.51 -4.06 -24.87
CA ILE A 640 -43.26 -3.80 -24.11
C ILE A 640 -42.15 -3.37 -25.06
N TYR A 641 -41.98 -4.05 -26.20
CA TYR A 641 -41.01 -3.66 -27.23
C TYR A 641 -41.28 -2.26 -27.78
N GLU A 642 -42.56 -1.91 -28.02
CA GLU A 642 -42.92 -0.58 -28.48
C GLU A 642 -42.61 0.50 -27.45
N ASN A 643 -42.86 0.22 -26.16
CA ASN A 643 -42.59 1.13 -25.05
C ASN A 643 -41.09 1.28 -24.81
N GLN A 644 -40.29 0.23 -24.98
CA GLN A 644 -38.82 0.30 -24.98
C GLN A 644 -38.30 1.28 -26.05
N MET A 645 -38.88 1.28 -27.25
CA MET A 645 -38.53 2.27 -28.27
C MET A 645 -38.92 3.69 -27.84
N LYS A 646 -40.14 3.89 -27.30
CA LYS A 646 -40.56 5.20 -26.78
C LYS A 646 -39.59 5.69 -25.69
N PHE A 647 -39.13 4.78 -24.83
CA PHE A 647 -38.17 5.07 -23.77
C PHE A 647 -36.79 5.49 -24.31
N GLY A 648 -36.27 4.81 -25.34
CA GLY A 648 -35.02 5.20 -25.98
C GLY A 648 -35.07 6.59 -26.62
N GLU A 649 -36.19 6.94 -27.27
CA GLU A 649 -36.43 8.29 -27.81
C GLU A 649 -36.50 9.33 -26.69
N LEU A 650 -37.13 8.97 -25.57
CA LEU A 650 -37.31 9.82 -24.39
C LEU A 650 -35.98 10.17 -23.71
N ILE A 651 -35.06 9.21 -23.57
CA ILE A 651 -33.71 9.47 -23.04
C ILE A 651 -33.02 10.56 -23.88
N LEU A 652 -33.07 10.42 -25.20
CA LEU A 652 -32.45 11.36 -26.13
C LEU A 652 -33.10 12.75 -26.05
N SER A 653 -34.44 12.82 -26.04
CA SER A 653 -35.15 14.11 -25.96
C SER A 653 -34.91 14.81 -24.62
N PHE A 654 -34.86 14.07 -23.51
CA PHE A 654 -34.54 14.62 -22.19
C PHE A 654 -33.12 15.19 -22.17
N MET A 655 -32.11 14.43 -22.63
CA MET A 655 -30.72 14.89 -22.68
C MET A 655 -30.55 16.16 -23.51
N VAL A 656 -31.19 16.22 -24.69
CA VAL A 656 -31.14 17.41 -25.54
C VAL A 656 -31.86 18.60 -24.89
N SER A 657 -33.02 18.37 -24.27
CA SER A 657 -33.78 19.43 -23.60
C SER A 657 -32.99 20.06 -22.45
N VAL A 658 -32.34 19.24 -21.62
CA VAL A 658 -31.47 19.73 -20.53
C VAL A 658 -30.24 20.46 -21.10
N SER A 659 -29.62 19.90 -22.15
CA SER A 659 -28.45 20.53 -22.80
C SER A 659 -28.79 21.90 -23.38
N LEU A 660 -29.96 22.05 -24.02
CA LEU A 660 -30.43 23.34 -24.53
C LEU A 660 -30.72 24.35 -23.41
N GLY A 661 -31.30 23.91 -22.29
CA GLY A 661 -31.50 24.74 -21.10
C GLY A 661 -30.20 25.29 -20.53
N LEU A 662 -29.19 24.42 -20.38
CA LEU A 662 -27.84 24.80 -19.94
C LEU A 662 -27.19 25.83 -20.89
N LEU A 663 -27.22 25.56 -22.20
CA LEU A 663 -26.66 26.45 -23.19
C LEU A 663 -27.35 27.80 -23.23
N ASN A 664 -28.68 27.84 -23.06
CA ASN A 664 -29.44 29.09 -22.99
C ASN A 664 -29.03 29.96 -21.78
N HIS A 665 -28.86 29.34 -20.61
CA HIS A 665 -28.43 30.04 -19.40
C HIS A 665 -26.99 30.59 -19.52
N HIS A 666 -26.07 29.76 -20.01
CA HIS A 666 -24.64 30.09 -20.11
C HIS A 666 -24.24 30.83 -21.40
N GLN A 667 -25.20 31.13 -22.29
CA GLN A 667 -24.89 31.76 -23.58
C GLN A 667 -24.16 33.10 -23.44
N LYS A 668 -24.67 34.01 -22.58
CA LYS A 668 -24.09 35.34 -22.41
C LYS A 668 -22.75 35.31 -21.64
N PRO A 669 -22.64 34.62 -20.48
CA PRO A 669 -21.39 34.59 -19.72
C PRO A 669 -20.19 34.03 -20.49
N HIS A 670 -20.40 33.08 -21.40
CA HIS A 670 -19.33 32.39 -22.14
C HIS A 670 -19.24 32.76 -23.63
N HIS A 671 -20.05 33.72 -24.10
CA HIS A 671 -20.09 34.12 -25.52
C HIS A 671 -20.29 32.95 -26.51
N LEU A 672 -21.14 31.99 -26.15
CA LEU A 672 -21.33 30.75 -26.93
C LEU A 672 -21.96 31.03 -28.31
N ASN A 673 -21.43 30.40 -29.35
CA ASN A 673 -22.01 30.43 -30.69
C ASN A 673 -23.02 29.29 -30.88
N LEU A 674 -24.31 29.62 -30.85
CA LEU A 674 -25.40 28.65 -30.97
C LEU A 674 -26.03 28.62 -32.37
N SER A 675 -25.48 29.33 -33.37
CA SER A 675 -26.14 29.50 -34.68
C SER A 675 -26.32 28.19 -35.45
N GLY A 676 -25.29 27.34 -35.48
CA GLY A 676 -25.39 26.00 -36.07
C GLY A 676 -26.42 25.12 -35.35
N LEU A 677 -26.43 25.15 -34.01
CA LEU A 677 -27.37 24.37 -33.20
C LEU A 677 -28.82 24.85 -33.38
N ALA A 678 -29.04 26.17 -33.46
CA ALA A 678 -30.34 26.75 -33.71
C ALA A 678 -30.87 26.37 -35.11
N SER A 679 -30.01 26.44 -36.14
CA SER A 679 -30.35 25.98 -37.48
C SER A 679 -30.72 24.51 -37.52
N ASP A 680 -29.93 23.65 -36.85
CA ASP A 680 -30.21 22.21 -36.76
C ASP A 680 -31.54 21.93 -36.05
N LEU A 681 -31.86 22.65 -34.98
CA LEU A 681 -33.12 22.51 -34.25
C LEU A 681 -34.32 23.00 -35.09
N SER A 682 -34.16 24.13 -35.77
CA SER A 682 -35.16 24.71 -36.67
C SER A 682 -35.49 23.76 -37.83
N GLU A 683 -34.46 23.12 -38.41
CA GLU A 683 -34.63 22.08 -39.43
C GLU A 683 -35.37 20.86 -38.86
N ALA A 684 -34.97 20.38 -37.69
CA ALA A 684 -35.57 19.21 -37.05
C ALA A 684 -37.06 19.41 -36.74
N LEU A 685 -37.48 20.63 -36.41
CA LEU A 685 -38.88 20.96 -36.07
C LEU A 685 -39.83 20.96 -37.28
N LYS A 686 -39.34 21.11 -38.53
CA LYS A 686 -40.21 21.20 -39.74
C LYS A 686 -41.02 19.93 -40.02
N GLY A 687 -40.53 18.77 -39.60
CA GLY A 687 -41.13 17.45 -39.89
C GLY A 687 -41.31 16.54 -38.68
N GLY A 688 -41.07 17.05 -37.47
CA GLY A 688 -40.93 16.25 -36.26
C GLY A 688 -39.50 15.75 -36.05
N ILE A 689 -39.06 15.82 -34.79
CA ILE A 689 -37.70 15.46 -34.43
C ILE A 689 -37.58 13.93 -34.49
N SER A 690 -36.73 13.45 -35.42
CA SER A 690 -36.47 12.03 -35.62
C SER A 690 -35.33 11.55 -34.71
N PRO A 691 -35.14 10.24 -34.52
CA PRO A 691 -33.99 9.70 -33.79
C PRO A 691 -32.63 10.23 -34.30
N GLY A 692 -32.47 10.39 -35.62
CA GLY A 692 -31.28 10.97 -36.22
C GLY A 692 -31.13 12.48 -35.94
N HIS A 693 -32.25 13.21 -35.88
CA HIS A 693 -32.23 14.62 -35.47
C HIS A 693 -31.79 14.75 -34.00
N TRP A 694 -32.33 13.91 -33.10
CA TRP A 694 -31.92 13.89 -31.70
C TRP A 694 -30.42 13.63 -31.54
N GLN A 695 -29.87 12.67 -32.29
CA GLN A 695 -28.43 12.38 -32.28
C GLN A 695 -27.59 13.59 -32.71
N LYS A 696 -27.99 14.26 -33.79
CA LYS A 696 -27.30 15.44 -34.32
C LYS A 696 -27.34 16.59 -33.32
N LEU A 697 -28.50 16.86 -32.74
CA LEU A 697 -28.68 17.90 -31.72
C LEU A 697 -27.88 17.62 -30.45
N LEU A 698 -27.85 16.36 -30.01
CA LEU A 698 -27.08 15.97 -28.84
C LEU A 698 -25.57 16.10 -29.11
N HIS A 699 -25.11 15.69 -30.29
CA HIS A 699 -23.72 15.90 -30.69
C HIS A 699 -23.32 17.37 -30.69
N SER A 700 -24.10 18.22 -31.36
CA SER A 700 -23.82 19.66 -31.47
C SER A 700 -23.88 20.35 -30.10
N SER A 701 -24.86 20.00 -29.26
CA SER A 701 -24.98 20.59 -27.91
C SER A 701 -23.86 20.14 -26.97
N CYS A 702 -23.52 18.84 -26.91
CA CYS A 702 -22.39 18.34 -26.13
C CYS A 702 -21.05 18.93 -26.57
N LEU A 703 -20.88 19.26 -27.86
CA LEU A 703 -19.67 19.89 -28.36
C LEU A 703 -19.52 21.30 -27.77
N ILE A 704 -20.60 22.08 -27.76
CA ILE A 704 -20.61 23.46 -27.23
C ILE A 704 -20.53 23.47 -25.71
N LEU A 705 -21.16 22.51 -25.01
CA LEU A 705 -21.11 22.40 -23.54
C LEU A 705 -19.67 22.27 -22.99
N ARG A 706 -18.70 21.83 -23.80
CA ARG A 706 -17.27 21.77 -23.42
C ARG A 706 -16.65 23.13 -23.18
N GLU A 707 -17.25 24.20 -23.71
CA GLU A 707 -16.82 25.58 -23.53
C GLU A 707 -17.26 26.17 -22.18
N ILE A 708 -17.98 25.39 -21.36
CA ILE A 708 -18.50 25.78 -20.03
C ILE A 708 -17.86 24.88 -18.93
N PRO A 709 -16.57 25.05 -18.61
CA PRO A 709 -15.85 24.17 -17.69
C PRO A 709 -16.23 24.38 -16.21
N ASP A 710 -16.87 25.49 -15.88
CA ASP A 710 -17.32 25.91 -14.56
C ASP A 710 -18.69 25.31 -14.17
N CYS A 711 -19.41 24.69 -15.10
CA CYS A 711 -20.65 23.98 -14.84
C CYS A 711 -20.41 22.45 -14.81
N PRO A 712 -20.51 21.78 -13.64
CA PRO A 712 -20.26 20.35 -13.53
C PRO A 712 -21.20 19.48 -14.37
N LEU A 713 -22.49 19.81 -14.46
CA LEU A 713 -23.46 19.07 -15.28
C LEU A 713 -23.13 19.18 -16.77
N SER A 714 -22.72 20.36 -17.25
CA SER A 714 -22.26 20.57 -18.64
C SER A 714 -21.04 19.69 -18.96
N THR A 715 -20.09 19.62 -18.02
CA THR A 715 -18.90 18.78 -18.16
C THR A 715 -19.25 17.30 -18.20
N GLN A 716 -20.17 16.84 -17.33
CA GLN A 716 -20.63 15.44 -17.31
C GLN A 716 -21.38 15.06 -18.58
N LEU A 717 -22.27 15.93 -19.08
CA LEU A 717 -22.98 15.73 -20.35
C LEU A 717 -22.04 15.67 -21.55
N ALA A 718 -21.02 16.53 -21.60
CA ALA A 718 -20.03 16.49 -22.65
C ALA A 718 -19.15 15.23 -22.57
N ALA A 719 -18.78 14.80 -21.35
CA ALA A 719 -17.95 13.63 -21.11
C ALA A 719 -18.70 12.31 -21.37
N SER A 720 -20.02 12.26 -21.13
CA SER A 720 -20.82 11.10 -21.49
C SER A 720 -20.84 10.89 -23.00
N TRP A 721 -20.74 11.95 -23.81
CA TRP A 721 -20.75 11.86 -25.28
C TRP A 721 -19.37 11.68 -25.93
N PHE A 722 -18.30 12.23 -25.34
CA PHE A 722 -16.97 12.24 -25.94
C PHE A 722 -15.84 11.74 -25.01
N LYS A 723 -14.81 11.11 -25.60
CA LYS A 723 -13.64 10.61 -24.87
C LYS A 723 -12.60 11.71 -24.62
N GLY A 724 -12.47 12.13 -23.36
CA GLY A 724 -11.48 13.13 -22.93
C GLY A 724 -11.69 14.48 -23.63
N ARG A 725 -10.60 15.19 -23.93
CA ARG A 725 -10.63 16.51 -24.61
C ARG A 725 -10.69 16.43 -26.14
N GLY A 726 -10.69 15.24 -26.74
CA GLY A 726 -10.72 15.06 -28.20
C GLY A 726 -12.14 14.95 -28.77
N ASN A 727 -12.27 14.92 -30.10
CA ASN A 727 -13.57 14.77 -30.79
C ASN A 727 -13.99 13.31 -31.03
N LYS A 728 -13.28 12.34 -30.43
CA LYS A 728 -13.66 10.92 -30.50
C LYS A 728 -14.86 10.70 -29.58
N LEU A 729 -15.91 10.05 -30.10
CA LEU A 729 -17.07 9.67 -29.30
C LEU A 729 -16.67 8.69 -28.18
N SER A 730 -17.38 8.79 -27.06
CA SER A 730 -17.36 7.80 -25.99
C SER A 730 -17.99 6.47 -26.45
N GLU A 731 -17.91 5.44 -25.61
CA GLU A 731 -18.65 4.18 -25.84
C GLU A 731 -20.16 4.43 -25.91
N PHE A 732 -20.69 5.26 -25.00
CA PHE A 732 -22.09 5.70 -25.04
C PHE A 732 -22.47 6.33 -26.38
N GLY A 733 -21.74 7.36 -26.82
CA GLY A 733 -22.05 8.09 -28.06
C GLY A 733 -21.87 7.27 -29.33
N ARG A 734 -20.98 6.26 -29.32
CA ARG A 734 -20.67 5.42 -30.48
C ARG A 734 -21.53 4.16 -30.55
N GLU A 735 -21.65 3.42 -29.47
CA GLU A 735 -22.21 2.07 -29.45
C GLU A 735 -23.61 2.06 -28.85
N THR A 736 -23.79 2.59 -27.64
CA THR A 736 -25.09 2.59 -26.94
C THR A 736 -26.13 3.38 -27.73
N ILE A 737 -25.82 4.62 -28.11
CA ILE A 737 -26.75 5.49 -28.83
C ILE A 737 -27.01 4.99 -30.25
N SER A 738 -26.00 4.45 -30.94
CA SER A 738 -26.18 3.84 -32.27
C SER A 738 -27.12 2.63 -32.21
N ALA A 739 -27.02 1.81 -31.16
CA ALA A 739 -27.91 0.66 -30.96
C ALA A 739 -29.35 1.11 -30.67
N LEU A 740 -29.54 2.14 -29.82
CA LEU A 740 -30.86 2.72 -29.55
C LEU A 740 -31.49 3.29 -30.83
N ILE A 741 -30.75 4.09 -31.60
CA ILE A 741 -31.22 4.71 -32.84
C ILE A 741 -31.54 3.68 -33.92
N SER A 742 -30.72 2.63 -34.04
CA SER A 742 -31.00 1.55 -35.00
C SER A 742 -32.37 0.92 -34.74
N LYS A 743 -32.70 0.65 -33.47
CA LYS A 743 -33.99 0.05 -33.11
C LYS A 743 -35.16 1.02 -33.23
N LEU A 744 -34.94 2.29 -32.89
CA LEU A 744 -35.91 3.36 -33.16
C LEU A 744 -36.24 3.50 -34.65
N ASN A 745 -35.23 3.39 -35.52
CA ASN A 745 -35.41 3.41 -36.97
C ASN A 745 -36.14 2.15 -37.47
N ASP A 746 -35.84 0.97 -36.92
CA ASP A 746 -36.57 -0.26 -37.24
C ASP A 746 -38.06 -0.09 -36.95
N LYS A 747 -38.43 0.51 -35.81
CA LYS A 747 -39.83 0.86 -35.50
C LYS A 747 -40.41 1.85 -36.51
N LYS A 748 -39.71 2.95 -36.80
CA LYS A 748 -40.18 3.99 -37.74
C LYS A 748 -40.44 3.45 -39.15
N HIS A 749 -39.68 2.43 -39.56
CA HIS A 749 -39.81 1.79 -40.87
C HIS A 749 -40.63 0.50 -40.85
N TRP A 750 -41.36 0.19 -39.77
CA TRP A 750 -42.20 -1.01 -39.60
C TRP A 750 -41.42 -2.34 -39.75
N ARG A 751 -40.15 -2.35 -39.33
CA ARG A 751 -39.23 -3.50 -39.36
C ARG A 751 -39.09 -4.20 -38.00
N GLY A 752 -40.04 -4.00 -37.10
CA GLY A 752 -40.06 -4.63 -35.77
C GLY A 752 -40.31 -6.15 -35.80
N PRO A 753 -40.10 -6.85 -34.67
CA PRO A 753 -40.34 -8.28 -34.55
C PRO A 753 -41.82 -8.62 -34.82
N LYS A 754 -42.06 -9.76 -35.48
CA LYS A 754 -43.41 -10.27 -35.76
C LYS A 754 -43.68 -11.49 -34.89
N GLY A 755 -44.76 -11.45 -34.12
CA GLY A 755 -45.17 -12.54 -33.22
C GLY A 755 -44.54 -12.44 -31.82
N SER A 756 -45.15 -13.17 -30.88
CA SER A 756 -44.84 -13.04 -29.44
C SER A 756 -43.42 -13.50 -29.07
N HIS A 757 -42.93 -14.61 -29.65
CA HIS A 757 -41.59 -15.14 -29.34
C HIS A 757 -40.47 -14.22 -29.83
N ALA A 758 -40.54 -13.78 -31.10
CA ALA A 758 -39.58 -12.82 -31.65
C ALA A 758 -39.60 -11.46 -30.91
N SER A 759 -40.78 -11.06 -30.40
CA SER A 759 -40.90 -9.84 -29.59
C SER A 759 -40.21 -10.00 -28.24
N LYS A 760 -40.34 -11.16 -27.58
CA LYS A 760 -39.66 -11.45 -26.31
C LYS A 760 -38.14 -11.43 -26.45
N ASP A 761 -37.61 -12.05 -27.50
CA ASP A 761 -36.17 -12.06 -27.77
C ASP A 761 -35.65 -10.64 -28.07
N ALA A 762 -36.41 -9.87 -28.86
CA ALA A 762 -36.08 -8.48 -29.16
C ALA A 762 -36.12 -7.58 -27.92
N VAL A 763 -37.10 -7.78 -27.02
CA VAL A 763 -37.20 -7.06 -25.74
C VAL A 763 -35.99 -7.35 -24.87
N THR A 764 -35.60 -8.61 -24.76
CA THR A 764 -34.44 -9.03 -23.95
C THR A 764 -33.14 -8.44 -24.50
N ALA A 765 -32.92 -8.56 -25.81
CA ALA A 765 -31.73 -8.01 -26.46
C ALA A 765 -31.65 -6.48 -26.36
N HIS A 766 -32.78 -5.79 -26.48
CA HIS A 766 -32.79 -4.33 -26.38
C HIS A 766 -32.68 -3.82 -24.95
N GLN A 767 -33.13 -4.61 -23.96
CA GLN A 767 -33.01 -4.25 -22.55
C GLN A 767 -31.56 -4.00 -22.14
N GLU A 768 -30.60 -4.81 -22.63
CA GLU A 768 -29.18 -4.60 -22.33
C GLU A 768 -28.66 -3.24 -22.81
N HIS A 769 -29.19 -2.73 -23.91
CA HIS A 769 -28.81 -1.41 -24.44
C HIS A 769 -29.46 -0.29 -23.63
N ILE A 770 -30.69 -0.49 -23.15
CA ILE A 770 -31.37 0.44 -22.25
C ILE A 770 -30.65 0.51 -20.89
N ASP A 771 -30.30 -0.64 -20.30
CA ASP A 771 -29.61 -0.69 -19.02
C ASP A 771 -28.24 -0.01 -19.10
N ARG A 772 -27.49 -0.24 -20.19
CA ARG A 772 -26.25 0.49 -20.49
C ARG A 772 -26.48 1.99 -20.62
N ALA A 773 -27.49 2.40 -21.37
CA ALA A 773 -27.82 3.81 -21.52
C ALA A 773 -28.16 4.48 -20.18
N LEU A 774 -28.93 3.80 -19.33
CA LEU A 774 -29.26 4.28 -17.98
C LEU A 774 -28.01 4.48 -17.13
N LEU A 775 -27.09 3.51 -17.12
CA LEU A 775 -25.80 3.65 -16.43
C LEU A 775 -24.98 4.85 -16.95
N ASP A 776 -24.94 5.05 -18.27
CA ASP A 776 -24.23 6.16 -18.88
C ASP A 776 -24.83 7.54 -18.53
N ILE A 777 -26.13 7.59 -18.20
CA ILE A 777 -26.83 8.81 -17.76
C ILE A 777 -27.09 8.89 -16.25
N GLU A 778 -26.53 7.97 -15.45
CA GLU A 778 -26.73 7.89 -14.00
C GLU A 778 -26.35 9.20 -13.29
N PHE A 779 -25.43 9.98 -13.85
CA PHE A 779 -25.01 11.25 -13.29
C PHE A 779 -26.16 12.26 -13.11
N PHE A 780 -27.26 12.14 -13.85
CA PHE A 780 -28.44 12.98 -13.62
C PHE A 780 -29.09 12.78 -12.25
N SER A 781 -28.92 11.61 -11.63
CA SER A 781 -29.43 11.32 -10.29
C SER A 781 -28.79 12.14 -9.17
N LYS A 782 -27.71 12.86 -9.48
CA LYS A 782 -26.97 13.73 -8.53
C LYS A 782 -27.51 15.16 -8.48
N TRP A 783 -28.37 15.54 -9.42
CA TRP A 783 -28.82 16.92 -9.60
C TRP A 783 -30.29 17.06 -9.25
N ASP A 784 -30.62 18.11 -8.51
CA ASP A 784 -32.00 18.36 -8.09
C ASP A 784 -32.75 19.10 -9.21
N PHE A 785 -33.57 18.35 -9.93
CA PHE A 785 -34.58 18.90 -10.84
C PHE A 785 -35.82 19.22 -10.03
N PHE A 786 -36.39 20.41 -10.21
CA PHE A 786 -37.55 20.82 -9.42
C PHE A 786 -38.51 21.72 -10.20
N ILE A 787 -39.78 21.69 -9.80
CA ILE A 787 -40.79 22.67 -10.22
C ILE A 787 -40.93 23.69 -9.11
N ASN A 788 -40.89 24.98 -9.46
CA ASN A 788 -41.22 26.02 -8.51
C ASN A 788 -42.75 26.12 -8.36
N ASP A 789 -43.29 25.74 -7.20
CA ASP A 789 -44.73 25.74 -6.94
C ASP A 789 -45.22 27.09 -6.42
N LYS A 790 -44.40 27.76 -5.61
CA LYS A 790 -44.74 29.04 -4.99
C LYS A 790 -43.49 29.89 -4.78
N LEU A 791 -43.62 31.20 -5.02
CA LEU A 791 -42.57 32.19 -4.78
C LEU A 791 -43.01 33.16 -3.68
N ASP A 792 -42.27 33.20 -2.58
CA ASP A 792 -42.44 34.17 -1.50
C ASP A 792 -41.20 35.08 -1.41
N TYR A 793 -41.40 36.38 -1.23
CA TYR A 793 -40.30 37.35 -1.07
C TYR A 793 -40.13 37.73 0.41
N SER A 794 -38.91 37.62 0.92
CA SER A 794 -38.56 38.04 2.28
C SER A 794 -37.86 39.39 2.25
N SER A 795 -38.53 40.42 2.78
CA SER A 795 -37.96 41.78 2.88
C SER A 795 -36.78 41.90 3.85
N ASN A 796 -36.64 40.95 4.78
CA ASN A 796 -35.57 40.98 5.80
C ASN A 796 -34.26 40.40 5.29
N SER A 797 -34.31 39.47 4.34
CA SER A 797 -33.13 38.80 3.78
C SER A 797 -32.82 39.24 2.35
N GLU A 798 -33.68 40.05 1.71
CA GLU A 798 -33.61 40.43 0.28
C GLU A 798 -33.55 39.23 -0.69
N MET A 799 -33.96 38.04 -0.21
CA MET A 799 -33.94 36.79 -0.98
C MET A 799 -35.36 36.29 -1.24
N PHE A 800 -35.52 35.54 -2.31
CA PHE A 800 -36.75 34.81 -2.62
C PHE A 800 -36.68 33.41 -2.00
N THR A 801 -37.76 32.99 -1.35
CA THR A 801 -37.94 31.61 -0.92
C THR A 801 -38.95 30.96 -1.84
N CYS A 802 -38.53 29.86 -2.48
CA CYS A 802 -39.33 29.09 -3.40
C CYS A 802 -39.73 27.78 -2.74
N SER A 803 -41.03 27.53 -2.57
CA SER A 803 -41.50 26.17 -2.24
C SER A 803 -41.54 25.37 -3.54
N ALA A 804 -40.80 24.27 -3.58
CA ALA A 804 -40.50 23.53 -4.79
C ALA A 804 -40.76 22.03 -4.65
N SER A 805 -41.28 21.43 -5.72
CA SER A 805 -41.45 19.99 -5.89
C SER A 805 -40.19 19.36 -6.51
N LEU A 806 -39.49 18.48 -5.78
CA LEU A 806 -38.34 17.73 -6.30
C LEU A 806 -38.78 16.61 -7.26
N LEU A 807 -38.37 16.72 -8.53
CA LEU A 807 -38.68 15.78 -9.60
C LEU A 807 -37.78 14.53 -9.55
N ARG A 808 -37.91 13.73 -8.50
CA ARG A 808 -37.08 12.53 -8.27
C ARG A 808 -37.93 11.27 -8.09
N GLY A 809 -37.47 10.17 -8.70
CA GLY A 809 -38.11 8.86 -8.62
C GLY A 809 -39.33 8.72 -9.54
N ASP A 810 -40.02 7.58 -9.47
CA ASP A 810 -41.10 7.24 -10.42
C ASP A 810 -42.52 7.62 -9.95
N HIS A 811 -42.64 8.28 -8.80
CA HIS A 811 -43.93 8.63 -8.21
C HIS A 811 -44.29 10.11 -8.48
N PRO A 812 -45.52 10.43 -8.92
CA PRO A 812 -45.96 11.81 -9.19
C PRO A 812 -46.23 12.65 -7.92
N CYS A 813 -45.81 12.16 -6.74
CA CYS A 813 -45.96 12.87 -5.47
C CYS A 813 -44.55 13.25 -5.04
N PHE A 814 -44.20 14.50 -5.27
CA PHE A 814 -42.85 15.00 -5.09
C PHE A 814 -42.61 15.47 -3.66
N GLU A 815 -41.39 15.30 -3.19
CA GLU A 815 -40.93 15.91 -1.95
C GLU A 815 -40.97 17.44 -2.10
N GLN A 816 -41.51 18.11 -1.08
CA GLN A 816 -41.61 19.56 -1.02
C GLN A 816 -40.43 20.12 -0.23
N VAL A 817 -39.69 21.03 -0.84
CA VAL A 817 -38.50 21.66 -0.24
C VAL A 817 -38.53 23.17 -0.43
N ASP A 818 -37.95 23.90 0.53
CA ASP A 818 -37.76 25.34 0.40
C ASP A 818 -36.38 25.64 -0.19
N ILE A 819 -36.35 26.35 -1.32
CA ILE A 819 -35.14 26.74 -2.04
C ILE A 819 -35.01 28.25 -2.00
N VAL A 820 -33.86 28.73 -1.49
CA VAL A 820 -33.57 30.17 -1.46
C VAL A 820 -32.86 30.58 -2.75
N SER A 821 -33.30 31.69 -3.35
CA SER A 821 -32.79 32.23 -4.61
C SER A 821 -32.60 33.75 -4.52
N ASN A 822 -31.54 34.26 -5.15
CA ASN A 822 -31.29 35.71 -5.28
C ASN A 822 -32.07 36.34 -6.45
N THR A 823 -32.63 35.53 -7.34
CA THR A 823 -33.46 35.98 -8.46
C THR A 823 -34.86 35.36 -8.38
N PRO A 824 -35.90 36.09 -8.80
CA PRO A 824 -37.26 35.55 -8.82
C PRO A 824 -37.34 34.38 -9.80
N LEU A 825 -37.83 33.23 -9.33
CA LEU A 825 -38.10 32.06 -10.17
C LEU A 825 -39.57 32.08 -10.58
N SER A 826 -39.84 31.94 -11.88
CA SER A 826 -41.21 31.77 -12.38
C SER A 826 -41.86 30.52 -11.80
N VAL A 827 -43.11 30.63 -11.35
CA VAL A 827 -43.93 29.50 -10.89
C VAL A 827 -44.31 28.61 -12.07
N GLY A 828 -44.21 27.29 -11.89
CA GLY A 828 -44.54 26.26 -12.88
C GLY A 828 -43.41 25.92 -13.86
N ASP A 829 -42.33 26.70 -13.89
CA ASP A 829 -41.14 26.38 -14.69
C ASP A 829 -40.30 25.29 -14.01
N ILE A 830 -39.62 24.48 -14.83
CA ILE A 830 -38.70 23.45 -14.37
C ILE A 830 -37.28 24.03 -14.28
N TYR A 831 -36.63 23.76 -13.17
CA TYR A 831 -35.28 24.19 -12.87
C TYR A 831 -34.38 23.00 -12.54
N CYS A 832 -33.08 23.20 -12.69
CA CYS A 832 -32.03 22.31 -12.19
C CYS A 832 -31.12 23.10 -11.26
N LYS A 833 -30.90 22.60 -10.04
CA LYS A 833 -29.97 23.18 -9.07
C LYS A 833 -28.60 22.51 -9.19
N ILE A 834 -27.57 23.33 -9.40
CA ILE A 834 -26.17 22.89 -9.56
C ILE A 834 -25.31 23.70 -8.58
N GLY A 835 -25.04 23.14 -7.41
CA GLY A 835 -24.44 23.90 -6.31
C GLY A 835 -25.33 25.07 -5.91
N ASP A 836 -24.80 26.30 -6.00
CA ASP A 836 -25.53 27.54 -5.71
C ASP A 836 -26.25 28.12 -6.95
N HIS A 837 -26.07 27.52 -8.14
CA HIS A 837 -26.69 28.01 -9.37
C HIS A 837 -28.05 27.33 -9.61
N ILE A 838 -29.04 28.13 -10.01
CA ILE A 838 -30.37 27.66 -10.39
C ILE A 838 -30.57 27.95 -11.88
N ILE A 839 -30.73 26.89 -12.67
CA ILE A 839 -30.81 26.98 -14.13
C ILE A 839 -32.22 26.64 -14.59
N SER A 840 -32.85 27.57 -15.33
CA SER A 840 -34.15 27.32 -15.96
C SER A 840 -33.98 26.41 -17.19
N LEU A 841 -34.81 25.36 -17.27
CA LEU A 841 -34.88 24.48 -18.43
C LEU A 841 -35.99 24.89 -19.42
N SER A 842 -36.78 25.89 -19.06
CA SER A 842 -37.75 26.54 -19.93
C SER A 842 -37.02 27.34 -21.03
N PRO A 843 -37.51 27.35 -22.28
CA PRO A 843 -38.75 26.75 -22.79
C PRO A 843 -38.59 25.32 -23.35
N PHE A 844 -37.44 24.66 -23.15
CA PHE A 844 -37.15 23.35 -23.76
C PHE A 844 -37.76 22.17 -23.00
N LEU A 845 -37.96 22.33 -21.70
CA LEU A 845 -38.65 21.38 -20.82
C LEU A 845 -39.71 22.12 -20.00
N LEU A 846 -40.97 21.68 -20.08
CA LEU A 846 -42.11 22.41 -19.51
C LEU A 846 -43.03 21.50 -18.69
N SER A 847 -43.52 21.98 -17.55
CA SER A 847 -44.59 21.34 -16.80
C SER A 847 -45.90 22.08 -17.06
N THR A 848 -46.90 21.41 -17.62
CA THR A 848 -48.19 22.04 -17.92
C THR A 848 -49.34 21.04 -17.94
N PHE A 849 -50.56 21.54 -17.78
CA PHE A 849 -51.78 20.74 -17.84
C PHE A 849 -52.02 20.18 -19.25
N SER A 850 -52.22 18.87 -19.32
CA SER A 850 -52.61 18.14 -20.52
C SER A 850 -54.14 18.00 -20.58
N PRO A 851 -54.83 18.63 -21.55
CA PRO A 851 -56.28 18.52 -21.67
C PRO A 851 -56.77 17.09 -21.91
N SER A 852 -55.95 16.27 -22.59
CA SER A 852 -56.31 14.89 -22.94
C SER A 852 -56.26 13.93 -21.74
N THR A 853 -55.30 14.11 -20.84
CA THR A 853 -55.13 13.22 -19.68
C THR A 853 -55.64 13.84 -18.37
N GLN A 854 -56.04 15.11 -18.41
CA GLN A 854 -56.53 15.90 -17.28
C GLN A 854 -55.54 15.98 -16.11
N ARG A 855 -54.24 15.98 -16.41
CA ARG A 855 -53.15 16.01 -15.43
C ARG A 855 -52.06 16.96 -15.88
N THR A 856 -51.30 17.48 -14.93
CA THR A 856 -50.04 18.17 -15.22
C THR A 856 -49.00 17.14 -15.60
N GLU A 857 -48.35 17.34 -16.75
CA GLU A 857 -47.32 16.44 -17.28
C GLU A 857 -46.10 17.26 -17.70
N ILE A 858 -44.96 16.58 -17.88
CA ILE A 858 -43.73 17.20 -18.38
C ILE A 858 -43.63 17.00 -19.89
N PHE A 859 -43.22 18.03 -20.60
CA PHE A 859 -43.21 18.09 -22.06
C PHE A 859 -41.84 18.50 -22.62
N SER A 860 -41.44 17.94 -23.77
CA SER A 860 -40.32 18.39 -24.60
C SER A 860 -40.77 18.82 -25.99
N LEU A 861 -39.97 19.62 -26.67
CA LEU A 861 -40.21 20.01 -28.06
C LEU A 861 -40.29 18.80 -29.01
N ASP A 862 -41.25 18.82 -29.94
CA ASP A 862 -41.44 17.77 -30.94
C ASP A 862 -41.42 18.31 -32.37
N LYS A 863 -42.30 19.28 -32.71
CA LYS A 863 -42.39 19.82 -34.07
C LYS A 863 -42.99 21.22 -34.13
N LYS A 864 -42.86 21.87 -35.28
CA LYS A 864 -43.58 23.10 -35.63
C LYS A 864 -44.64 22.76 -36.68
N SER A 865 -45.90 23.11 -36.42
CA SER A 865 -47.02 22.87 -37.31
C SER A 865 -46.87 23.70 -38.59
N LYS A 866 -47.61 23.34 -39.65
CA LYS A 866 -47.66 24.14 -40.90
C LYS A 866 -48.20 25.56 -40.67
N ALA A 867 -48.97 25.77 -39.61
CA ALA A 867 -49.50 27.07 -39.19
C ALA A 867 -48.48 27.90 -38.37
N GLY A 868 -47.27 27.38 -38.13
CA GLY A 868 -46.22 28.05 -37.37
C GLY A 868 -46.31 27.85 -35.86
N GLU A 869 -47.24 27.03 -35.37
CA GLU A 869 -47.39 26.75 -33.94
C GLU A 869 -46.45 25.65 -33.49
N TYR A 870 -45.78 25.84 -32.36
CA TYR A 870 -44.94 24.81 -31.77
C TYR A 870 -45.79 23.74 -31.06
N ILE A 871 -45.37 22.48 -31.20
CA ILE A 871 -46.00 21.31 -30.60
C ILE A 871 -44.96 20.63 -29.71
N MET A 872 -45.38 20.24 -28.52
CA MET A 872 -44.59 19.46 -27.57
C MET A 872 -45.19 18.09 -27.33
N LYS A 873 -44.34 17.16 -26.92
CA LYS A 873 -44.69 15.76 -26.62
C LYS A 873 -44.43 15.47 -25.13
N SER A 874 -45.40 14.84 -24.49
CA SER A 874 -45.35 14.48 -23.07
C SER A 874 -44.35 13.35 -22.81
N PHE A 875 -43.56 13.48 -21.76
CA PHE A 875 -42.73 12.42 -21.19
C PHE A 875 -43.58 11.34 -20.51
N ASP A 876 -44.76 11.72 -20.01
CA ASP A 876 -45.58 10.90 -19.14
C ASP A 876 -46.51 10.02 -19.97
N SER A 877 -47.26 10.65 -20.89
CA SER A 877 -48.32 10.01 -21.66
C SER A 877 -47.99 9.83 -23.15
N GLY A 878 -46.94 10.50 -23.65
CA GLY A 878 -46.62 10.56 -25.07
C GLY A 878 -47.58 11.40 -25.92
N GLN A 879 -48.60 12.04 -25.30
CA GLN A 879 -49.54 12.93 -25.97
C GLN A 879 -48.86 14.23 -26.41
N THR A 880 -49.42 14.86 -27.44
CA THR A 880 -48.89 16.14 -27.95
C THR A 880 -49.82 17.30 -27.66
N ILE A 881 -49.25 18.45 -27.29
CA ILE A 881 -50.00 19.70 -27.04
C ILE A 881 -49.39 20.87 -27.82
N HIS A 882 -50.20 21.91 -28.04
CA HIS A 882 -49.71 23.19 -28.58
C HIS A 882 -49.04 24.00 -27.46
N ILE A 883 -47.91 24.64 -27.75
CA ILE A 883 -47.20 25.48 -26.79
C ILE A 883 -48.01 26.74 -26.46
N PRO A 884 -48.15 27.12 -25.18
CA PRO A 884 -48.78 28.39 -24.81
C PRO A 884 -48.09 29.62 -25.45
N ASN A 885 -48.86 30.60 -25.91
CA ASN A 885 -48.37 31.78 -26.66
C ASN A 885 -47.17 32.50 -26.01
N LYS A 886 -47.17 32.64 -24.68
CA LYS A 886 -46.06 33.28 -23.94
C LYS A 886 -44.74 32.52 -24.07
N LEU A 887 -44.79 31.20 -24.12
CA LEU A 887 -43.62 30.32 -24.25
C LEU A 887 -43.17 30.19 -25.70
N ALA A 888 -44.12 30.21 -26.65
CA ALA A 888 -43.82 30.31 -28.07
C ALA A 888 -42.98 31.57 -28.37
N ALA A 889 -43.34 32.72 -27.78
CA ALA A 889 -42.57 33.95 -27.90
C ALA A 889 -41.14 33.83 -27.34
N ASN A 890 -40.93 33.10 -26.24
CA ASN A 890 -39.59 32.84 -25.69
C ASN A 890 -38.75 31.98 -26.64
N LEU A 891 -39.34 30.96 -27.26
CA LEU A 891 -38.68 30.13 -28.27
C LEU A 891 -38.35 30.94 -29.53
N ASP A 892 -39.30 31.71 -30.06
CA ASP A 892 -39.07 32.58 -31.21
C ASP A 892 -37.97 33.60 -30.92
N SER A 893 -37.95 34.18 -29.72
CA SER A 893 -36.87 35.08 -29.30
C SER A 893 -35.52 34.36 -29.22
N TRP A 894 -35.49 33.10 -28.78
CA TRP A 894 -34.27 32.30 -28.75
C TRP A 894 -33.77 31.98 -30.15
N PHE A 895 -34.66 31.59 -31.08
CA PHE A 895 -34.29 31.39 -32.48
C PHE A 895 -33.81 32.68 -33.12
N LEU A 896 -34.52 33.80 -32.96
CA LEU A 896 -34.13 35.09 -33.53
C LEU A 896 -32.73 35.53 -33.05
N LYS A 897 -32.44 35.35 -31.77
CA LYS A 897 -31.13 35.68 -31.18
C LYS A 897 -29.99 34.83 -31.76
N ASN A 898 -30.28 33.60 -32.17
CA ASN A 898 -29.26 32.60 -32.51
C ASN A 898 -29.17 32.28 -34.01
N GLU A 899 -30.24 32.46 -34.78
CA GLU A 899 -30.27 32.28 -36.24
C GLU A 899 -29.75 33.53 -36.99
N ILE A 900 -29.82 34.73 -36.39
CA ILE A 900 -29.26 35.96 -36.97
C ILE A 900 -27.74 36.00 -36.72
N LEU A 901 -26.99 35.19 -37.47
CA LEU A 901 -25.61 35.44 -37.90
C LEU A 901 -25.39 34.82 -39.29
N GLN A 902 -26.25 35.17 -40.25
CA GLN A 902 -25.97 35.09 -41.69
C GLN A 902 -26.44 36.36 -42.44
N ALA A 903 -26.13 37.54 -41.91
CA ALA A 903 -26.20 38.78 -42.68
C ALA A 903 -24.90 39.59 -42.49
N PRO A 904 -24.26 40.08 -43.56
CA PRO A 904 -23.05 40.88 -43.46
C PRO A 904 -23.36 42.24 -42.81
N SER A 905 -22.55 42.61 -41.81
CA SER A 905 -22.36 43.97 -41.27
C SER A 905 -23.62 44.82 -41.08
N LEU A 906 -24.11 44.89 -39.83
CA LEU A 906 -25.03 45.93 -39.35
C LEU A 906 -24.25 47.21 -38.98
N GLU A 907 -23.35 47.64 -39.88
CA GLU A 907 -22.55 48.88 -39.78
C GLU A 907 -22.93 49.88 -40.88
N ARG A 908 -24.09 49.72 -41.53
CA ARG A 908 -24.51 50.56 -42.67
C ARG A 908 -25.92 51.16 -42.65
N VAL A 909 -26.70 51.04 -41.57
CA VAL A 909 -28.05 51.69 -41.53
C VAL A 909 -28.37 52.40 -40.20
N LEU A 910 -27.50 52.35 -39.20
CA LEU A 910 -27.48 53.29 -38.06
C LEU A 910 -26.02 53.73 -37.85
#